data_AF-A0A5C0DPL1-F1
#
_entry.id   AF-A0A5C0DPL1-F1
#
_cell.length_a   1.000
_cell.length_b   1.000
_cell.length_c   1.000
_cell.angle_alpha   90.00
_cell.angle_beta   90.00
_cell.angle_gamma   90.00
#
_symmetry.space_group_name_H-M   'P 1'
#
loop_
_entity.id
_entity.type
_entity.pdbx_description
1 polymer ?
#
loop_
_entity_poly.entity_id
_entity_poly.type
_entity_poly.pdbx_seq_one_letter_code
_entity_poly.pdbx_strand_id
1 'polypeptide(L)'
;MFDSSEKSFDSSLSGLGNSSTYLDKDPLSSSLTELGSQQLPSVNAPVDYAGNTRATARAVGTLTATQTFSDWVGSADTNDYYSFNVTTPSNFSLSLTGLSADADVKLLNSSGTVISSSTAGDTTSESITTQLSGGIYYARVYRFSGDTNYSLSLNTTATPVDNTLATARAVGTLTGTQSFSDWVGTGDIDDYYSFNVGTPSNFSLSLTGLSADADVKLLDSSGGVISSSTASGNTSESITRQLSAGTYYARVYQCRGDTNYSLSLTATVTPVDNALDTARAVGTLTGTQSFSDWVGSADTNDYYSFNVGTQSNFSLSLTGLSADADVQLLDSSGGVISRSTASGNTSESITRQLSAGTYYARVYQFSGDTNYSLSLNATAVAPTPTPTPTPTPTPIPTDWYSQNLLDAQIITLTSSLAADGNLSRNDMISIFRDAKDGSVIDANELTDLRTLVSNSTLFTMADSVKVLSNKIANSDVANTRSTIGNLFAGSSDTQMENLIGKWFLGTARPVASGTYSYVSGSLFQNGLSADDVYQGQVGDCYYVATLASIAQEKPNYIQNMFTDNGDNTFTVRFYNNGVADYVTVDRYLPTYSSGNAVYAGWGGGSYTSTSNELWVALAEKAYAQLAESGWSRSSTSTNSYAAISGGWMDTVIRQVAGLGTSSFEAVNMNQTQLINLVNSNQILTVGFVYAAGNTLGVVNGHAYTITAYNATNQTFHLRNPWGSTHADVTWSQLVSLRGIIEWSNT
;
A
#
# COMPACT_ATOMS: atom_id res chain seq x y z
N MET A 1 -65.27 39.65 -11.21
CA MET A 1 -65.16 41.10 -11.48
C MET A 1 -64.00 41.28 -12.45
N PHE A 2 -64.22 41.95 -13.58
CA PHE A 2 -63.20 42.45 -14.54
C PHE A 2 -62.26 41.35 -15.15
N ASP A 3 -62.24 41.04 -16.46
CA ASP A 3 -62.37 41.85 -17.68
C ASP A 3 -61.28 42.95 -17.75
N SER A 4 -60.43 43.10 -18.76
CA SER A 4 -60.60 42.85 -20.20
C SER A 4 -59.26 42.95 -20.98
N SER A 5 -59.17 42.28 -22.14
CA SER A 5 -58.50 42.75 -23.40
C SER A 5 -56.96 42.98 -23.44
N GLU A 6 -56.23 42.99 -24.57
CA GLU A 6 -56.46 43.02 -26.04
C GLU A 6 -55.54 42.00 -26.79
N LYS A 7 -55.93 41.30 -27.87
CA LYS A 7 -55.84 41.62 -29.34
C LYS A 7 -54.47 42.14 -29.83
N SER A 8 -53.95 41.87 -31.03
CA SER A 8 -54.22 40.92 -32.16
C SER A 8 -52.97 40.92 -33.09
N PHE A 9 -52.76 39.97 -34.02
CA PHE A 9 -53.08 40.16 -35.46
C PHE A 9 -52.88 38.90 -36.34
N ASP A 10 -53.47 38.98 -37.55
CA ASP A 10 -53.86 37.92 -38.51
C ASP A 10 -53.59 38.43 -39.95
N SER A 11 -53.25 37.64 -41.00
CA SER A 11 -52.76 36.24 -41.16
C SER A 11 -52.20 36.07 -42.61
N SER A 12 -51.77 34.87 -43.02
CA SER A 12 -51.67 34.52 -44.45
C SER A 12 -51.96 33.03 -44.76
N LEU A 13 -53.06 32.78 -45.48
CA LEU A 13 -53.47 31.50 -46.10
C LEU A 13 -52.49 31.07 -47.23
N SER A 14 -52.49 29.86 -47.80
CA SER A 14 -53.58 28.89 -48.11
C SER A 14 -53.09 27.42 -48.09
N GLY A 15 -53.88 26.41 -47.69
CA GLY A 15 -54.92 25.72 -48.51
C GLY A 15 -54.25 24.74 -49.50
N LEU A 16 -54.44 23.42 -49.50
CA LEU A 16 -55.62 22.52 -49.48
C LEU A 16 -55.14 21.12 -48.99
N GLY A 17 -55.91 20.13 -48.51
CA GLY A 17 -57.33 19.99 -48.16
C GLY A 17 -57.65 18.51 -47.78
N ASN A 18 -58.67 18.31 -46.93
CA ASN A 18 -59.56 17.12 -46.71
C ASN A 18 -59.27 15.73 -47.36
N SER A 19 -59.68 14.57 -46.80
CA SER A 19 -60.29 14.20 -45.51
C SER A 19 -60.56 12.67 -45.41
N SER A 20 -60.45 12.09 -44.19
CA SER A 20 -61.32 11.03 -43.60
C SER A 20 -61.45 9.57 -44.14
N THR A 21 -61.28 8.64 -43.18
CA THR A 21 -62.03 7.36 -42.90
C THR A 21 -61.91 6.08 -43.74
N TYR A 22 -61.26 5.06 -43.14
CA TYR A 22 -61.85 3.80 -42.62
C TYR A 22 -63.04 3.12 -43.38
N LEU A 23 -62.82 1.94 -43.98
CA LEU A 23 -63.22 0.60 -43.46
C LEU A 23 -63.20 -0.51 -44.54
N ASP A 24 -62.44 -1.58 -44.25
CA ASP A 24 -62.75 -3.02 -44.39
C ASP A 24 -63.15 -3.66 -45.77
N LYS A 25 -62.69 -4.92 -45.94
CA LYS A 25 -63.06 -5.95 -46.95
C LYS A 25 -62.58 -5.81 -48.40
N ASP A 26 -61.58 -6.61 -48.73
CA ASP A 26 -61.43 -7.26 -50.05
C ASP A 26 -62.48 -8.40 -50.16
N PRO A 27 -63.01 -8.71 -51.37
CA PRO A 27 -62.51 -9.93 -52.03
C PRO A 27 -62.54 -9.97 -53.58
N LEU A 28 -61.41 -10.44 -54.14
CA LEU A 28 -61.28 -11.51 -55.14
C LEU A 28 -61.80 -11.37 -56.59
N SER A 29 -60.99 -11.93 -57.51
CA SER A 29 -61.27 -12.48 -58.86
C SER A 29 -60.77 -11.63 -60.04
N SER A 30 -60.02 -12.15 -61.02
CA SER A 30 -59.28 -13.43 -61.15
C SER A 30 -58.38 -13.41 -62.39
N SER A 31 -57.13 -13.89 -62.28
CA SER A 31 -56.39 -14.56 -63.37
C SER A 31 -55.09 -15.17 -62.83
N LEU A 32 -54.88 -16.46 -63.08
CA LEU A 32 -53.69 -17.22 -62.67
C LEU A 32 -52.95 -17.69 -63.92
N THR A 33 -51.62 -17.51 -63.96
CA THR A 33 -50.69 -18.54 -64.47
C THR A 33 -49.28 -18.33 -63.94
N GLU A 34 -48.63 -19.45 -63.61
CA GLU A 34 -47.18 -19.61 -63.37
C GLU A 34 -46.57 -19.00 -62.09
N LEU A 35 -46.91 -19.61 -60.94
CA LEU A 35 -46.12 -19.53 -59.70
C LEU A 35 -45.39 -20.86 -59.46
N GLY A 36 -44.08 -20.89 -59.71
CA GLY A 36 -43.19 -21.98 -59.33
C GLY A 36 -42.76 -21.87 -57.87
N SER A 37 -43.56 -22.43 -56.95
CA SER A 37 -43.18 -22.81 -55.58
C SER A 37 -42.21 -21.89 -54.82
N GLN A 38 -42.51 -20.60 -54.68
CA GLN A 38 -42.05 -19.90 -53.49
C GLN A 38 -42.86 -20.41 -52.29
N GLN A 39 -42.15 -20.96 -51.30
CA GLN A 39 -42.74 -21.31 -50.02
C GLN A 39 -43.22 -20.03 -49.34
N LEU A 40 -44.55 -19.89 -49.18
CA LEU A 40 -45.15 -18.76 -48.47
C LEU A 40 -44.55 -18.68 -47.05
N PRO A 41 -44.11 -17.49 -46.58
CA PRO A 41 -43.59 -17.35 -45.24
C PRO A 41 -44.67 -17.68 -44.21
N SER A 42 -44.24 -18.28 -43.10
CA SER A 42 -45.09 -18.57 -41.95
C SER A 42 -45.81 -17.29 -41.49
N VAL A 43 -47.15 -17.30 -41.49
CA VAL A 43 -48.02 -16.19 -41.04
C VAL A 43 -48.00 -15.97 -39.53
N ASN A 44 -46.89 -16.33 -38.86
CA ASN A 44 -46.70 -16.19 -37.42
C ASN A 44 -45.21 -16.01 -37.03
N ALA A 45 -44.36 -15.58 -37.96
CA ALA A 45 -42.98 -15.19 -37.65
C ALA A 45 -42.94 -13.86 -36.88
N PRO A 46 -42.00 -13.67 -35.93
CA PRO A 46 -41.70 -12.35 -35.35
C PRO A 46 -41.34 -11.30 -36.42
N VAL A 47 -41.35 -10.02 -36.04
CA VAL A 47 -40.93 -8.93 -36.93
C VAL A 47 -39.40 -8.90 -36.97
N ASP A 48 -38.82 -9.21 -38.13
CA ASP A 48 -37.40 -9.04 -38.48
C ASP A 48 -37.07 -7.54 -38.67
N TYR A 49 -36.00 -7.08 -38.02
CA TYR A 49 -35.41 -5.75 -38.22
C TYR A 49 -33.95 -5.77 -38.71
N ALA A 50 -33.35 -6.92 -39.00
CA ALA A 50 -31.93 -7.09 -39.28
C ALA A 50 -31.64 -8.14 -40.37
N GLY A 51 -31.66 -7.73 -41.64
CA GLY A 51 -31.71 -8.68 -42.76
C GLY A 51 -30.51 -9.64 -42.94
N ASN A 52 -30.81 -10.78 -43.57
CA ASN A 52 -29.98 -11.97 -43.84
C ASN A 52 -28.63 -11.81 -44.57
N THR A 53 -28.19 -10.61 -44.90
CA THR A 53 -26.92 -10.38 -45.61
C THR A 53 -26.20 -9.12 -45.13
N ARG A 54 -24.88 -9.05 -45.32
CA ARG A 54 -24.10 -7.82 -45.08
C ARG A 54 -24.57 -6.59 -45.87
N ALA A 55 -25.23 -6.79 -47.02
CA ALA A 55 -25.78 -5.71 -47.84
C ALA A 55 -27.13 -5.18 -47.32
N THR A 56 -27.85 -6.00 -46.53
CA THR A 56 -29.15 -5.69 -45.92
C THR A 56 -29.03 -5.53 -44.40
N ALA A 57 -27.81 -5.35 -43.89
CA ALA A 57 -27.53 -5.30 -42.48
C ALA A 57 -28.18 -4.08 -41.80
N ARG A 58 -28.72 -4.27 -40.59
CA ARG A 58 -29.22 -3.18 -39.75
C ARG A 58 -28.09 -2.20 -39.45
N ALA A 59 -28.30 -0.92 -39.75
CA ALA A 59 -27.31 0.12 -39.51
C ALA A 59 -27.36 0.56 -38.04
N VAL A 60 -26.33 0.22 -37.28
CA VAL A 60 -26.12 0.61 -35.87
C VAL A 60 -25.44 1.99 -35.77
N GLY A 61 -24.73 2.40 -36.82
CA GLY A 61 -23.97 3.65 -36.85
C GLY A 61 -22.63 3.54 -36.12
N THR A 62 -22.12 4.65 -35.59
CA THR A 62 -20.88 4.64 -34.80
C THR A 62 -21.19 4.25 -33.36
N LEU A 63 -20.43 3.30 -32.80
CA LEU A 63 -20.55 2.94 -31.39
C LEU A 63 -19.87 4.00 -30.52
N THR A 64 -20.67 4.80 -29.80
CA THR A 64 -20.21 5.81 -28.83
C THR A 64 -20.68 5.51 -27.40
N ALA A 65 -21.55 4.52 -27.24
CA ALA A 65 -22.05 3.95 -26.00
C ALA A 65 -22.63 2.56 -26.31
N THR A 66 -22.94 1.78 -25.27
CA THR A 66 -23.65 0.49 -25.41
C THR A 66 -24.97 0.66 -26.17
N GLN A 67 -25.14 -0.09 -27.25
CA GLN A 67 -26.40 -0.19 -28.00
C GLN A 67 -26.97 -1.61 -27.87
N THR A 68 -28.28 -1.70 -27.62
CA THR A 68 -28.98 -2.98 -27.46
C THR A 68 -30.11 -3.13 -28.47
N PHE A 69 -30.22 -4.32 -29.06
CA PHE A 69 -31.20 -4.69 -30.07
C PHE A 69 -31.90 -5.98 -29.67
N SER A 70 -33.18 -6.10 -29.99
CA SER A 70 -33.93 -7.36 -29.87
C SER A 70 -34.47 -7.74 -31.23
N ASP A 71 -34.30 -9.01 -31.58
CA ASP A 71 -34.69 -9.62 -32.86
C ASP A 71 -34.80 -11.16 -32.67
N TRP A 72 -34.90 -11.92 -33.76
CA TRP A 72 -35.12 -13.36 -33.75
C TRP A 72 -34.44 -14.05 -34.94
N VAL A 73 -33.78 -15.20 -34.68
CA VAL A 73 -33.34 -16.12 -35.74
C VAL A 73 -34.09 -17.44 -35.65
N GLY A 74 -34.48 -17.98 -36.80
CA GLY A 74 -35.25 -19.21 -36.92
C GLY A 74 -35.27 -19.80 -38.33
N SER A 75 -36.17 -20.77 -38.54
CA SER A 75 -36.22 -21.58 -39.76
C SER A 75 -36.60 -20.79 -41.02
N ALA A 76 -37.25 -19.64 -40.88
CA ALA A 76 -37.55 -18.71 -41.97
C ALA A 76 -36.59 -17.49 -42.02
N ASP A 77 -35.80 -17.28 -40.96
CA ASP A 77 -34.86 -16.16 -40.84
C ASP A 77 -33.55 -16.64 -40.22
N THR A 78 -32.57 -16.96 -41.07
CA THR A 78 -31.43 -17.77 -40.63
C THR A 78 -30.24 -16.95 -40.11
N ASN A 79 -30.22 -15.64 -40.37
CA ASN A 79 -29.09 -14.77 -40.06
C ASN A 79 -29.53 -13.33 -39.87
N ASP A 80 -28.96 -12.68 -38.86
CA ASP A 80 -29.19 -11.26 -38.65
C ASP A 80 -27.87 -10.53 -38.71
N TYR A 81 -27.73 -9.60 -39.66
CA TYR A 81 -26.52 -8.80 -39.79
C TYR A 81 -26.74 -7.38 -39.24
N TYR A 82 -25.80 -6.95 -38.41
CA TYR A 82 -25.70 -5.61 -37.85
C TYR A 82 -24.41 -4.98 -38.35
N SER A 83 -24.47 -3.77 -38.88
CA SER A 83 -23.31 -3.02 -39.38
C SER A 83 -23.02 -1.82 -38.48
N PHE A 84 -21.78 -1.70 -38.03
CA PHE A 84 -21.35 -0.65 -37.11
C PHE A 84 -19.97 -0.09 -37.47
N ASN A 85 -19.69 1.11 -36.99
CA ASN A 85 -18.43 1.83 -37.22
C ASN A 85 -17.73 2.09 -35.88
N VAL A 86 -16.41 1.92 -35.89
CA VAL A 86 -15.49 2.23 -34.79
C VAL A 86 -14.57 3.34 -35.29
N THR A 87 -14.47 4.47 -34.59
CA THR A 87 -13.74 5.66 -35.09
C THR A 87 -12.25 5.69 -34.71
N THR A 88 -11.89 5.06 -33.60
CA THR A 88 -10.53 4.98 -33.04
C THR A 88 -10.32 3.57 -32.49
N PRO A 89 -9.08 3.07 -32.37
CA PRO A 89 -8.81 1.80 -31.69
C PRO A 89 -9.59 1.71 -30.36
N SER A 90 -10.30 0.60 -30.18
CA SER A 90 -11.27 0.43 -29.09
C SER A 90 -11.40 -1.03 -28.66
N ASN A 91 -11.54 -1.25 -27.36
CA ASN A 91 -12.00 -2.52 -26.80
C ASN A 91 -13.48 -2.70 -27.14
N PHE A 92 -13.80 -3.68 -27.99
CA PHE A 92 -15.17 -4.04 -28.37
C PHE A 92 -15.68 -5.22 -27.53
N SER A 93 -16.94 -5.12 -27.13
CA SER A 93 -17.67 -6.20 -26.45
C SER A 93 -19.04 -6.40 -27.08
N LEU A 94 -19.37 -7.66 -27.38
CA LEU A 94 -20.66 -8.14 -27.85
C LEU A 94 -21.20 -9.17 -26.85
N SER A 95 -22.51 -9.13 -26.58
CA SER A 95 -23.22 -10.18 -25.83
C SER A 95 -24.56 -10.49 -26.48
N LEU A 96 -24.88 -11.78 -26.63
CA LEU A 96 -26.19 -12.28 -27.07
C LEU A 96 -26.87 -12.99 -25.91
N THR A 97 -28.06 -12.56 -25.52
CA THR A 97 -28.79 -13.07 -24.35
C THR A 97 -30.25 -13.36 -24.68
N GLY A 98 -30.98 -14.02 -23.78
CA GLY A 98 -32.43 -14.25 -23.93
C GLY A 98 -32.82 -15.43 -24.82
N LEU A 99 -31.85 -16.27 -25.19
CA LEU A 99 -32.05 -17.41 -26.09
C LEU A 99 -33.01 -18.47 -25.52
N SER A 100 -33.96 -18.90 -26.34
CA SER A 100 -34.85 -20.05 -26.09
C SER A 100 -34.45 -21.31 -26.88
N ALA A 101 -33.56 -21.15 -27.87
CA ALA A 101 -32.86 -22.20 -28.60
C ALA A 101 -31.50 -21.66 -29.12
N ASP A 102 -30.73 -22.50 -29.79
CA ASP A 102 -29.30 -22.34 -30.03
C ASP A 102 -29.00 -21.40 -31.22
N ALA A 103 -28.24 -20.34 -30.97
CA ALA A 103 -27.83 -19.34 -31.95
C ALA A 103 -26.43 -18.78 -31.65
N ASP A 104 -25.55 -18.92 -32.63
CA ASP A 104 -24.15 -18.51 -32.60
C ASP A 104 -23.99 -17.02 -32.97
N VAL A 105 -22.80 -16.46 -32.68
CA VAL A 105 -22.39 -15.13 -33.15
C VAL A 105 -21.03 -15.11 -33.84
N LYS A 106 -20.91 -14.29 -34.89
CA LYS A 106 -19.66 -13.98 -35.60
C LYS A 106 -19.46 -12.48 -35.71
N LEU A 107 -18.23 -12.04 -35.42
CA LEU A 107 -17.76 -10.70 -35.70
C LEU A 107 -16.91 -10.73 -36.99
N LEU A 108 -17.20 -9.84 -37.93
CA LEU A 108 -16.54 -9.78 -39.24
C LEU A 108 -16.04 -8.37 -39.56
N ASN A 109 -14.94 -8.30 -40.31
CA ASN A 109 -14.43 -7.04 -40.86
C ASN A 109 -15.23 -6.59 -42.10
N SER A 110 -14.87 -5.43 -42.66
CA SER A 110 -15.49 -4.86 -43.87
C SER A 110 -15.43 -5.78 -45.11
N SER A 111 -14.37 -6.58 -45.29
CA SER A 111 -14.29 -7.56 -46.38
C SER A 111 -15.19 -8.79 -46.16
N GLY A 112 -15.60 -9.07 -44.93
CA GLY A 112 -16.40 -10.23 -44.54
C GLY A 112 -15.56 -11.41 -44.04
N THR A 113 -14.30 -11.17 -43.68
CA THR A 113 -13.45 -12.11 -42.96
C THR A 113 -13.88 -12.15 -41.50
N VAL A 114 -14.01 -13.35 -40.92
CA VAL A 114 -14.33 -13.51 -39.49
C VAL A 114 -13.11 -13.08 -38.66
N ILE A 115 -13.35 -12.19 -37.68
CA ILE A 115 -12.38 -11.75 -36.68
C ILE A 115 -12.46 -12.64 -35.45
N SER A 116 -13.68 -12.90 -34.98
CA SER A 116 -13.96 -13.72 -33.80
C SER A 116 -15.36 -14.34 -33.90
N SER A 117 -15.62 -15.38 -33.11
CA SER A 117 -16.89 -16.10 -33.05
C SER A 117 -17.11 -16.70 -31.67
N SER A 118 -18.36 -16.78 -31.25
CA SER A 118 -18.81 -17.56 -30.10
C SER A 118 -19.92 -18.51 -30.55
N THR A 119 -19.86 -19.75 -30.07
CA THR A 119 -20.72 -20.88 -30.48
C THR A 119 -21.02 -21.77 -29.25
N ALA A 120 -21.52 -21.14 -28.19
CA ALA A 120 -21.84 -21.77 -26.92
C ALA A 120 -23.26 -22.36 -26.96
N GLY A 121 -23.35 -23.67 -27.12
CA GLY A 121 -24.60 -24.33 -27.46
C GLY A 121 -25.74 -24.30 -26.43
N ASP A 122 -26.84 -24.92 -26.82
CA ASP A 122 -28.15 -24.98 -26.14
C ASP A 122 -28.82 -23.60 -26.01
N THR A 123 -28.88 -23.01 -24.81
CA THR A 123 -29.44 -21.68 -24.56
C THR A 123 -28.45 -20.77 -23.84
N THR A 124 -27.16 -21.11 -23.92
CA THR A 124 -26.08 -20.35 -23.30
C THR A 124 -25.97 -18.98 -23.95
N SER A 125 -25.71 -17.93 -23.17
CA SER A 125 -25.51 -16.59 -23.73
C SER A 125 -24.15 -16.49 -24.41
N GLU A 126 -24.13 -15.95 -25.62
CA GLU A 126 -22.88 -15.75 -26.37
C GLU A 126 -22.18 -14.47 -25.94
N SER A 127 -20.85 -14.46 -26.07
CA SER A 127 -20.07 -13.24 -25.88
C SER A 127 -18.80 -13.21 -26.73
N ILE A 128 -18.46 -12.02 -27.24
CA ILE A 128 -17.17 -11.76 -27.89
C ILE A 128 -16.59 -10.52 -27.24
N THR A 129 -15.34 -10.61 -26.78
CA THR A 129 -14.50 -9.45 -26.45
C THR A 129 -13.26 -9.47 -27.32
N THR A 130 -12.93 -8.34 -27.94
CA THR A 130 -11.73 -8.18 -28.79
C THR A 130 -11.44 -6.70 -28.98
N GLN A 131 -10.20 -6.31 -29.28
CA GLN A 131 -9.92 -4.95 -29.74
C GLN A 131 -10.21 -4.82 -31.25
N LEU A 132 -10.70 -3.66 -31.66
CA LEU A 132 -10.98 -3.28 -33.05
C LEU A 132 -10.31 -1.94 -33.36
N SER A 133 -9.62 -1.88 -34.51
CA SER A 133 -9.09 -0.65 -35.08
C SER A 133 -10.21 0.26 -35.61
N GLY A 134 -9.88 1.48 -36.03
CA GLY A 134 -10.83 2.35 -36.70
C GLY A 134 -11.32 1.72 -38.02
N GLY A 135 -12.63 1.51 -38.18
CA GLY A 135 -13.19 0.84 -39.35
C GLY A 135 -14.66 0.44 -39.25
N ILE A 136 -15.16 -0.16 -40.33
CA ILE A 136 -16.52 -0.71 -40.44
C ILE A 136 -16.50 -2.22 -40.21
N TYR A 137 -17.40 -2.69 -39.36
CA TYR A 137 -17.51 -4.07 -38.91
C TYR A 137 -18.95 -4.57 -38.99
N TYR A 138 -19.10 -5.90 -38.95
CA TYR A 138 -20.40 -6.56 -38.94
C TYR A 138 -20.47 -7.56 -37.77
N ALA A 139 -21.56 -7.52 -37.00
CA ALA A 139 -21.97 -8.64 -36.17
C ALA A 139 -23.00 -9.46 -36.94
N ARG A 140 -22.84 -10.78 -36.95
CA ARG A 140 -23.78 -11.76 -37.51
C ARG A 140 -24.26 -12.65 -36.37
N VAL A 141 -25.53 -12.54 -36.01
CA VAL A 141 -26.23 -13.60 -35.26
C VAL A 141 -26.69 -14.62 -36.30
N TYR A 142 -26.59 -15.92 -36.02
CA TYR A 142 -27.13 -16.93 -36.92
C TYR A 142 -27.62 -18.17 -36.17
N ARG A 143 -28.71 -18.74 -36.67
CA ARG A 143 -29.35 -19.91 -36.10
C ARG A 143 -28.42 -21.12 -36.14
N PHE A 144 -28.20 -21.76 -35.00
CA PHE A 144 -27.57 -23.08 -34.92
C PHE A 144 -28.65 -24.18 -34.87
N SER A 145 -29.56 -24.14 -33.89
CA SER A 145 -30.61 -25.14 -33.71
C SER A 145 -31.86 -24.59 -33.02
N GLY A 146 -33.05 -24.89 -33.56
CA GLY A 146 -34.32 -24.33 -33.08
C GLY A 146 -34.51 -22.87 -33.47
N ASP A 147 -35.64 -22.29 -33.09
CA ASP A 147 -36.01 -20.91 -33.45
C ASP A 147 -36.05 -20.09 -32.14
N THR A 148 -35.38 -18.94 -32.10
CA THR A 148 -34.98 -18.27 -30.85
C THR A 148 -34.99 -16.75 -30.96
N ASN A 149 -35.63 -16.10 -29.99
CA ASN A 149 -35.52 -14.65 -29.82
C ASN A 149 -34.21 -14.32 -29.11
N TYR A 150 -33.68 -13.12 -29.28
CA TYR A 150 -32.48 -12.69 -28.57
C TYR A 150 -32.48 -11.20 -28.21
N SER A 151 -31.54 -10.84 -27.34
CA SER A 151 -31.13 -9.47 -27.03
C SER A 151 -29.62 -9.36 -27.26
N LEU A 152 -29.23 -8.63 -28.31
CA LEU A 152 -27.86 -8.36 -28.72
C LEU A 152 -27.42 -7.01 -28.14
N SER A 153 -26.31 -7.00 -27.41
CA SER A 153 -25.67 -5.80 -26.88
C SER A 153 -24.31 -5.61 -27.54
N LEU A 154 -24.03 -4.39 -28.03
CA LEU A 154 -22.77 -3.99 -28.67
C LEU A 154 -22.20 -2.77 -27.96
N ASN A 155 -20.91 -2.78 -27.60
CA ASN A 155 -20.25 -1.67 -26.92
C ASN A 155 -18.77 -1.55 -27.32
N THR A 156 -18.23 -0.33 -27.26
CA THR A 156 -16.82 -0.02 -27.48
C THR A 156 -16.31 1.00 -26.48
N THR A 157 -15.14 0.76 -25.89
CA THR A 157 -14.38 1.77 -25.12
C THR A 157 -13.03 2.04 -25.80
N ALA A 158 -12.72 3.30 -26.07
CA ALA A 158 -11.46 3.69 -26.74
C ALA A 158 -10.23 3.19 -25.95
N THR A 159 -9.15 2.86 -26.67
CA THR A 159 -7.84 2.61 -26.03
C THR A 159 -7.28 3.91 -25.44
N PRO A 160 -6.43 3.84 -24.41
CA PRO A 160 -5.67 5.00 -23.94
C PRO A 160 -4.80 5.58 -25.06
N VAL A 161 -4.54 6.90 -25.02
CA VAL A 161 -3.58 7.53 -25.96
C VAL A 161 -2.22 7.56 -25.28
N ASP A 162 -1.40 6.51 -25.41
CA ASP A 162 -0.14 6.37 -24.66
C ASP A 162 1.13 6.21 -25.52
N ASN A 163 1.08 6.56 -26.80
CA ASN A 163 2.19 6.45 -27.77
C ASN A 163 3.42 7.34 -27.56
N THR A 164 3.53 8.06 -26.43
CA THR A 164 4.68 8.94 -26.15
C THR A 164 5.01 8.92 -24.66
N LEU A 165 6.26 9.23 -24.28
CA LEU A 165 6.61 9.41 -22.85
C LEU A 165 5.72 10.44 -22.13
N ALA A 166 5.24 11.47 -22.84
CA ALA A 166 4.42 12.53 -22.27
C ALA A 166 2.95 12.11 -22.05
N THR A 167 2.49 11.10 -22.78
CA THR A 167 1.13 10.55 -22.70
C THR A 167 1.08 9.14 -22.09
N ALA A 168 2.23 8.63 -21.67
CA ALA A 168 2.41 7.28 -21.14
C ALA A 168 1.43 6.96 -20.02
N ARG A 169 0.82 5.77 -20.10
CA ARG A 169 -0.12 5.25 -19.12
C ARG A 169 0.54 5.16 -17.75
N ALA A 170 0.00 5.89 -16.78
CA ALA A 170 0.52 5.91 -15.42
C ALA A 170 0.16 4.60 -14.69
N VAL A 171 1.18 3.76 -14.44
CA VAL A 171 1.09 2.54 -13.64
C VAL A 171 1.21 2.86 -12.15
N GLY A 172 1.90 3.95 -11.80
CA GLY A 172 2.21 4.32 -10.41
C GLY A 172 3.42 3.54 -9.87
N THR A 173 3.52 3.42 -8.55
CA THR A 173 4.63 2.71 -7.90
C THR A 173 4.41 1.20 -7.94
N LEU A 174 5.39 0.45 -8.42
CA LEU A 174 5.34 -1.01 -8.43
C LEU A 174 5.54 -1.57 -7.01
N THR A 175 4.43 -1.87 -6.33
CA THR A 175 4.37 -2.56 -5.03
C THR A 175 4.08 -4.06 -5.15
N GLY A 176 3.94 -4.55 -6.39
CA GLY A 176 3.66 -5.93 -6.76
C GLY A 176 3.51 -6.03 -8.28
N THR A 177 3.20 -7.22 -8.80
CA THR A 177 2.98 -7.43 -10.23
C THR A 177 1.75 -6.66 -10.73
N GLN A 178 1.97 -5.78 -11.71
CA GLN A 178 0.93 -5.09 -12.48
C GLN A 178 0.83 -5.73 -13.87
N SER A 179 -0.39 -6.02 -14.31
CA SER A 179 -0.63 -6.68 -15.60
C SER A 179 -1.59 -5.86 -16.46
N PHE A 180 -1.25 -5.75 -17.74
CA PHE A 180 -2.00 -5.02 -18.76
C PHE A 180 -2.21 -5.90 -19.98
N SER A 181 -3.26 -5.63 -20.73
CA SER A 181 -3.46 -6.19 -22.07
C SER A 181 -3.87 -5.06 -23.00
N ASP A 182 -3.18 -4.95 -24.13
CA ASP A 182 -3.41 -3.96 -25.17
C ASP A 182 -2.90 -4.48 -26.52
N TRP A 183 -2.75 -3.62 -27.53
CA TRP A 183 -2.39 -3.98 -28.89
C TRP A 183 -1.47 -2.96 -29.51
N VAL A 184 -0.43 -3.44 -30.20
CA VAL A 184 0.38 -2.62 -31.10
C VAL A 184 0.17 -3.03 -32.55
N GLY A 185 0.09 -2.05 -33.44
CA GLY A 185 -0.17 -2.26 -34.85
C GLY A 185 -0.08 -1.01 -35.71
N THR A 186 -0.48 -1.14 -36.98
CA THR A 186 -0.33 -0.07 -38.00
C THR A 186 -1.06 1.25 -37.71
N GLY A 187 -2.01 1.25 -36.76
CA GLY A 187 -2.70 2.45 -36.28
C GLY A 187 -2.29 2.89 -34.86
N ASP A 188 -1.46 2.11 -34.17
CA ASP A 188 -1.10 2.27 -32.75
C ASP A 188 0.28 1.61 -32.54
N ILE A 189 1.36 2.29 -32.96
CA ILE A 189 2.67 1.64 -33.20
C ILE A 189 3.53 1.43 -31.94
N ASP A 190 3.12 2.03 -30.83
CA ASP A 190 3.94 2.31 -29.65
C ASP A 190 3.03 2.51 -28.45
N ASP A 191 3.26 1.80 -27.34
CA ASP A 191 2.52 1.97 -26.10
C ASP A 191 3.54 2.21 -24.96
N TYR A 192 3.39 3.31 -24.22
CA TYR A 192 4.30 3.65 -23.11
C TYR A 192 3.59 3.55 -21.77
N TYR A 193 4.24 2.88 -20.81
CA TYR A 193 3.80 2.70 -19.44
C TYR A 193 4.80 3.39 -18.50
N SER A 194 4.39 4.43 -17.77
CA SER A 194 5.24 5.09 -16.77
C SER A 194 5.04 4.47 -15.39
N PHE A 195 6.12 4.10 -14.72
CA PHE A 195 6.08 3.47 -13.40
C PHE A 195 7.19 3.99 -12.49
N ASN A 196 6.95 3.91 -11.19
CA ASN A 196 7.94 4.26 -10.17
C ASN A 196 8.45 3.01 -9.44
N VAL A 197 9.74 3.02 -9.14
CA VAL A 197 10.40 2.10 -8.21
C VAL A 197 10.68 2.90 -6.94
N GLY A 198 10.15 2.48 -5.79
CA GLY A 198 10.21 3.27 -4.55
C GLY A 198 11.53 3.11 -3.77
N THR A 199 12.14 1.94 -3.88
CA THR A 199 13.44 1.57 -3.29
C THR A 199 14.17 0.66 -4.29
N PRO A 200 15.51 0.52 -4.22
CA PRO A 200 16.24 -0.42 -5.09
C PRO A 200 15.55 -1.79 -5.19
N SER A 201 15.25 -2.22 -6.42
CA SER A 201 14.38 -3.36 -6.68
C SER A 201 14.76 -4.10 -7.96
N ASN A 202 14.66 -5.43 -7.91
CA ASN A 202 14.74 -6.29 -9.07
C ASN A 202 13.47 -6.12 -9.91
N PHE A 203 13.57 -5.37 -10.99
CA PHE A 203 12.49 -5.17 -11.95
C PHE A 203 12.47 -6.30 -12.99
N SER A 204 11.27 -6.83 -13.23
CA SER A 204 10.99 -7.82 -14.25
C SER A 204 9.82 -7.36 -15.12
N LEU A 205 10.01 -7.45 -16.43
CA LEU A 205 9.03 -7.21 -17.48
C LEU A 205 8.85 -8.49 -18.29
N SER A 206 7.61 -8.85 -18.59
CA SER A 206 7.28 -9.93 -19.53
C SER A 206 6.19 -9.49 -20.49
N LEU A 207 6.37 -9.75 -21.80
CA LEU A 207 5.35 -9.55 -22.84
C LEU A 207 4.95 -10.91 -23.42
N THR A 208 3.66 -11.22 -23.40
CA THR A 208 3.12 -12.51 -23.83
C THR A 208 1.87 -12.33 -24.71
N GLY A 209 1.29 -13.41 -25.22
CA GLY A 209 0.03 -13.36 -25.96
C GLY A 209 0.13 -12.87 -27.41
N LEU A 210 1.34 -12.76 -27.96
CA LEU A 210 1.59 -12.23 -29.29
C LEU A 210 1.04 -13.13 -30.42
N SER A 211 0.43 -12.49 -31.43
CA SER A 211 0.05 -13.08 -32.72
C SER A 211 0.92 -12.61 -33.89
N ALA A 212 1.66 -11.51 -33.70
CA ALA A 212 2.67 -10.98 -34.62
C ALA A 212 3.86 -10.39 -33.84
N ASP A 213 4.78 -9.71 -34.51
CA ASP A 213 6.10 -9.35 -33.98
C ASP A 213 6.06 -7.98 -33.27
N ALA A 214 6.34 -7.98 -31.96
CA ALA A 214 6.36 -6.79 -31.11
C ALA A 214 7.48 -6.89 -30.06
N ASP A 215 8.26 -5.82 -29.95
CA ASP A 215 9.44 -5.71 -29.11
C ASP A 215 9.14 -4.93 -27.82
N VAL A 216 10.07 -4.97 -26.85
CA VAL A 216 10.00 -4.15 -25.62
C VAL A 216 11.30 -3.42 -25.30
N LYS A 217 11.16 -2.21 -24.73
CA LYS A 217 12.25 -1.42 -24.16
C LYS A 217 11.93 -0.97 -22.74
N LEU A 218 12.95 -0.98 -21.90
CA LEU A 218 12.98 -0.35 -20.59
C LEU A 218 13.79 0.94 -20.70
N LEU A 219 13.21 2.06 -20.27
CA LEU A 219 13.74 3.41 -20.42
C LEU A 219 13.88 4.12 -19.07
N ASP A 220 14.85 5.03 -18.97
CA ASP A 220 15.00 5.97 -17.86
C ASP A 220 14.00 7.14 -17.94
N SER A 221 14.01 8.00 -16.91
CA SER A 221 13.13 9.17 -16.80
C SER A 221 13.30 10.23 -17.90
N SER A 222 14.38 10.18 -18.68
CA SER A 222 14.64 11.04 -19.84
C SER A 222 14.30 10.38 -21.18
N GLY A 223 13.91 9.10 -21.18
CA GLY A 223 13.67 8.28 -22.37
C GLY A 223 14.93 7.60 -22.92
N GLY A 224 16.05 7.63 -22.20
CA GLY A 224 17.25 6.85 -22.53
C GLY A 224 17.00 5.35 -22.36
N VAL A 225 17.52 4.52 -23.27
CA VAL A 225 17.31 3.06 -23.23
C VAL A 225 18.23 2.41 -22.19
N ILE A 226 17.63 1.79 -21.17
CA ILE A 226 18.33 0.96 -20.17
C ILE A 226 18.48 -0.47 -20.69
N SER A 227 17.45 -1.00 -21.33
CA SER A 227 17.45 -2.36 -21.88
C SER A 227 16.40 -2.54 -22.97
N SER A 228 16.59 -3.56 -23.81
CA SER A 228 15.61 -4.00 -24.80
C SER A 228 15.51 -5.53 -24.83
N SER A 229 14.38 -6.04 -25.29
CA SER A 229 14.19 -7.42 -25.72
C SER A 229 13.50 -7.38 -27.09
N THR A 230 13.98 -8.19 -28.03
CA THR A 230 13.61 -8.14 -29.45
C THR A 230 13.63 -9.55 -30.07
N ALA A 231 12.90 -10.50 -29.48
CA ALA A 231 12.86 -11.88 -29.97
C ALA A 231 11.89 -12.01 -31.16
N SER A 232 12.41 -12.44 -32.31
CA SER A 232 11.65 -12.47 -33.55
C SER A 232 10.37 -13.31 -33.51
N GLY A 233 9.37 -12.88 -34.27
CA GLY A 233 8.10 -13.57 -34.45
C GLY A 233 7.13 -13.33 -33.30
N ASN A 234 6.38 -14.35 -32.89
CA ASN A 234 5.46 -14.26 -31.76
C ASN A 234 6.04 -14.84 -30.47
N THR A 235 7.36 -14.72 -30.30
CA THR A 235 8.06 -15.16 -29.09
C THR A 235 7.72 -14.21 -27.94
N SER A 236 7.68 -14.70 -26.70
CA SER A 236 7.45 -13.82 -25.54
C SER A 236 8.71 -13.02 -25.20
N GLU A 237 8.57 -11.71 -25.01
CA GLU A 237 9.67 -10.85 -24.59
C GLU A 237 9.85 -10.87 -23.07
N SER A 238 11.08 -10.63 -22.62
CA SER A 238 11.35 -10.37 -21.20
C SER A 238 12.57 -9.49 -20.97
N ILE A 239 12.52 -8.69 -19.90
CA ILE A 239 13.63 -7.87 -19.39
C ILE A 239 13.67 -8.02 -17.86
N THR A 240 14.82 -8.41 -17.31
CA THR A 240 15.09 -8.35 -15.87
C THR A 240 16.26 -7.39 -15.61
N ARG A 241 16.08 -6.38 -14.75
CA ARG A 241 17.11 -5.39 -14.40
C ARG A 241 16.93 -4.93 -12.96
N GLN A 242 18.03 -4.70 -12.25
CA GLN A 242 17.99 -3.91 -11.02
C GLN A 242 17.75 -2.44 -11.35
N LEU A 243 16.78 -1.82 -10.68
CA LEU A 243 16.46 -0.41 -10.81
C LEU A 243 16.59 0.28 -9.45
N SER A 244 17.19 1.47 -9.44
CA SER A 244 17.24 2.33 -8.27
C SER A 244 15.87 2.94 -8.00
N ALA A 245 15.70 3.63 -6.87
CA ALA A 245 14.50 4.43 -6.65
C ALA A 245 14.39 5.55 -7.71
N GLY A 246 13.25 5.64 -8.40
CA GLY A 246 13.05 6.58 -9.51
C GLY A 246 11.87 6.25 -10.42
N THR A 247 11.66 7.10 -11.43
CA THR A 247 10.64 6.94 -12.48
C THR A 247 11.26 6.33 -13.73
N TYR A 248 10.58 5.36 -14.31
CA TYR A 248 10.99 4.59 -15.48
C TYR A 248 9.82 4.42 -16.45
N TYR A 249 10.12 4.02 -17.69
CA TYR A 249 9.10 3.71 -18.68
C TYR A 249 9.34 2.33 -19.30
N ALA A 250 8.28 1.55 -19.46
CA ALA A 250 8.25 0.43 -20.39
C ALA A 250 7.61 0.90 -21.70
N ARG A 251 8.22 0.57 -22.83
CA ARG A 251 7.70 0.80 -24.18
C ARG A 251 7.49 -0.55 -24.85
N VAL A 252 6.25 -0.87 -25.21
CA VAL A 252 5.92 -1.93 -26.17
C VAL A 252 5.84 -1.28 -27.54
N TYR A 253 6.37 -1.91 -28.59
CA TYR A 253 6.28 -1.32 -29.94
C TYR A 253 6.17 -2.37 -31.05
N GLN A 254 5.44 -2.02 -32.10
CA GLN A 254 5.28 -2.90 -33.27
C GLN A 254 6.63 -3.07 -33.97
N CYS A 255 7.06 -4.33 -34.14
CA CYS A 255 8.16 -4.70 -35.03
C CYS A 255 7.61 -5.09 -36.41
N ARG A 256 6.63 -6.01 -36.47
CA ARG A 256 6.02 -6.45 -37.73
C ARG A 256 4.66 -7.14 -37.54
N GLY A 257 3.63 -6.52 -38.10
CA GLY A 257 2.27 -7.06 -38.11
C GLY A 257 1.52 -6.73 -36.83
N ASP A 258 0.20 -6.73 -36.92
CA ASP A 258 -0.66 -6.22 -35.85
C ASP A 258 -0.87 -7.31 -34.78
N THR A 259 -0.67 -6.97 -33.50
CA THR A 259 -0.72 -7.95 -32.41
C THR A 259 -1.27 -7.40 -31.11
N ASN A 260 -2.16 -8.18 -30.49
CA ASN A 260 -2.46 -8.01 -29.07
C ASN A 260 -1.25 -8.48 -28.24
N TYR A 261 -1.18 -8.06 -26.98
CA TYR A 261 -0.23 -8.56 -26.00
C TYR A 261 -0.82 -8.57 -24.59
N SER A 262 -0.12 -9.25 -23.69
CA SER A 262 -0.27 -9.07 -22.24
C SER A 262 1.10 -8.74 -21.63
N LEU A 263 1.20 -7.54 -21.05
CA LEU A 263 2.39 -7.00 -20.42
C LEU A 263 2.28 -7.20 -18.90
N SER A 264 3.33 -7.74 -18.29
CA SER A 264 3.47 -7.85 -16.85
C SER A 264 4.70 -7.09 -16.38
N LEU A 265 4.54 -6.22 -15.38
CA LEU A 265 5.58 -5.39 -14.76
C LEU A 265 5.64 -5.71 -13.26
N THR A 266 6.80 -6.11 -12.74
CA THR A 266 7.01 -6.39 -11.33
C THR A 266 8.29 -5.72 -10.85
N ALA A 267 8.29 -5.18 -9.64
CA ALA A 267 9.52 -4.80 -8.94
C ALA A 267 9.53 -5.46 -7.57
N THR A 268 10.54 -6.29 -7.30
CA THR A 268 10.75 -6.94 -6.00
C THR A 268 11.93 -6.27 -5.33
N VAL A 269 11.71 -5.67 -4.14
CA VAL A 269 12.77 -4.98 -3.38
C VAL A 269 13.96 -5.92 -3.18
N THR A 270 15.18 -5.43 -3.44
CA THR A 270 16.41 -6.19 -3.13
C THR A 270 16.50 -6.47 -1.64
N PRO A 271 16.84 -7.69 -1.22
CA PRO A 271 17.24 -7.94 0.16
C PRO A 271 18.28 -6.91 0.61
N VAL A 272 18.06 -6.33 1.78
CA VAL A 272 19.00 -5.39 2.40
C VAL A 272 20.03 -6.18 3.19
N ASP A 273 20.84 -7.02 2.53
CA ASP A 273 21.91 -7.80 3.17
C ASP A 273 23.25 -7.75 2.40
N ASN A 274 23.44 -6.76 1.51
CA ASN A 274 24.71 -6.47 0.83
C ASN A 274 25.85 -5.92 1.72
N ALA A 275 25.57 -5.63 2.98
CA ALA A 275 26.53 -5.09 3.93
C ALA A 275 26.44 -5.78 5.30
N LEU A 276 27.52 -5.70 6.07
CA LEU A 276 27.65 -6.38 7.37
C LEU A 276 26.63 -5.87 8.41
N ASP A 277 26.33 -4.58 8.37
CA ASP A 277 25.37 -3.88 9.23
C ASP A 277 23.91 -4.16 8.87
N THR A 278 23.64 -4.61 7.64
CA THR A 278 22.29 -4.96 7.18
C THR A 278 22.06 -6.49 7.12
N ALA A 279 23.08 -7.29 7.45
CA ALA A 279 23.08 -8.75 7.33
C ALA A 279 21.81 -9.44 7.89
N ARG A 280 21.29 -10.39 7.11
CA ARG A 280 20.13 -11.22 7.45
C ARG A 280 20.33 -11.98 8.76
N ALA A 281 19.53 -11.66 9.77
CA ALA A 281 19.63 -12.26 11.09
C ALA A 281 19.11 -13.71 11.10
N VAL A 282 20.03 -14.67 11.25
CA VAL A 282 19.76 -16.11 11.44
C VAL A 282 19.50 -16.44 12.92
N GLY A 283 20.08 -15.64 13.83
CA GLY A 283 20.01 -15.88 15.28
C GLY A 283 20.92 -17.03 15.73
N THR A 284 20.61 -17.64 16.88
CA THR A 284 21.46 -18.68 17.47
C THR A 284 21.33 -20.02 16.76
N LEU A 285 22.46 -20.56 16.27
CA LEU A 285 22.51 -21.87 15.62
C LEU A 285 22.32 -23.00 16.65
N THR A 286 21.09 -23.48 16.76
CA THR A 286 20.70 -24.66 17.58
C THR A 286 20.56 -25.95 16.76
N GLY A 287 20.78 -25.86 15.44
CA GLY A 287 20.70 -26.93 14.46
C GLY A 287 21.04 -26.40 13.07
N THR A 288 20.91 -27.23 12.03
CA THR A 288 21.16 -26.80 10.65
C THR A 288 20.07 -25.83 10.18
N GLN A 289 20.47 -24.61 9.83
CA GLN A 289 19.65 -23.63 9.12
C GLN A 289 20.00 -23.66 7.64
N SER A 290 19.02 -23.48 6.76
CA SER A 290 19.25 -23.46 5.31
C SER A 290 18.46 -22.35 4.64
N PHE A 291 19.10 -21.73 3.66
CA PHE A 291 18.63 -20.57 2.90
C PHE A 291 18.83 -20.83 1.41
N SER A 292 18.09 -20.14 0.57
CA SER A 292 18.31 -20.08 -0.86
C SER A 292 18.11 -18.64 -1.31
N ASP A 293 19.07 -18.12 -2.08
CA ASP A 293 19.09 -16.74 -2.55
C ASP A 293 19.96 -16.65 -3.83
N TRP A 294 20.33 -15.44 -4.25
CA TRP A 294 21.07 -15.19 -5.49
C TRP A 294 22.12 -14.09 -5.31
N VAL A 295 23.35 -14.35 -5.78
CA VAL A 295 24.37 -13.31 -5.95
C VAL A 295 24.63 -13.03 -7.43
N GLY A 296 24.88 -11.78 -7.76
CA GLY A 296 25.12 -11.33 -9.12
C GLY A 296 25.64 -9.90 -9.23
N SER A 297 25.73 -9.42 -10.48
CA SER A 297 26.36 -8.14 -10.82
C SER A 297 25.71 -6.89 -10.19
N ALA A 298 24.52 -7.04 -9.62
CA ALA A 298 23.79 -5.99 -8.93
C ALA A 298 23.25 -6.42 -7.55
N ASP A 299 23.62 -7.63 -7.09
CA ASP A 299 23.42 -8.12 -5.73
C ASP A 299 24.70 -8.87 -5.33
N THR A 300 25.73 -8.09 -4.98
CA THR A 300 27.11 -8.58 -5.04
C THR A 300 27.51 -9.43 -3.84
N ASN A 301 26.77 -9.32 -2.72
CA ASN A 301 27.05 -10.01 -1.47
C ASN A 301 25.75 -10.26 -0.71
N ASP A 302 25.69 -11.38 -0.02
CA ASP A 302 24.59 -11.69 0.91
C ASP A 302 25.22 -12.03 2.26
N TYR A 303 25.02 -11.17 3.25
CA TYR A 303 25.54 -11.35 4.60
C TYR A 303 24.47 -11.96 5.52
N TYR A 304 24.85 -12.99 6.28
CA TYR A 304 24.01 -13.71 7.24
C TYR A 304 24.63 -13.63 8.63
N SER A 305 23.98 -12.97 9.58
CA SER A 305 24.44 -12.83 10.97
C SER A 305 23.91 -13.98 11.84
N PHE A 306 24.78 -14.66 12.58
CA PHE A 306 24.40 -15.79 13.44
C PHE A 306 25.19 -15.84 14.75
N ASN A 307 24.58 -16.45 15.77
CA ASN A 307 25.19 -16.60 17.10
C ASN A 307 25.56 -18.06 17.37
N VAL A 308 26.71 -18.25 18.03
CA VAL A 308 27.15 -19.53 18.60
C VAL A 308 27.06 -19.37 20.13
N GLY A 309 26.23 -20.19 20.80
CA GLY A 309 25.97 -20.01 22.24
C GLY A 309 27.01 -20.63 23.19
N THR A 310 27.73 -21.66 22.72
CA THR A 310 28.83 -22.32 23.44
C THR A 310 29.87 -22.79 22.42
N GLN A 311 31.12 -23.08 22.83
CA GLN A 311 32.17 -23.46 21.89
C GLN A 311 31.73 -24.67 21.03
N SER A 312 31.68 -24.48 19.72
CA SER A 312 31.00 -25.38 18.77
C SER A 312 31.84 -25.65 17.52
N ASN A 313 31.68 -26.83 16.95
CA ASN A 313 32.12 -27.13 15.60
C ASN A 313 31.10 -26.56 14.61
N PHE A 314 31.46 -25.49 13.91
CA PHE A 314 30.67 -24.85 12.88
C PHE A 314 30.95 -25.44 11.50
N SER A 315 29.91 -25.58 10.68
CA SER A 315 30.01 -25.87 9.26
C SER A 315 29.10 -24.99 8.41
N LEU A 316 29.61 -24.62 7.25
CA LEU A 316 28.93 -23.90 6.18
C LEU A 316 29.05 -24.71 4.88
N SER A 317 27.98 -24.77 4.09
CA SER A 317 27.94 -25.39 2.77
C SER A 317 27.15 -24.51 1.80
N LEU A 318 27.71 -24.20 0.62
CA LEU A 318 27.04 -23.51 -0.48
C LEU A 318 26.88 -24.48 -1.66
N THR A 319 25.68 -24.61 -2.20
CA THR A 319 25.35 -25.56 -3.27
C THR A 319 24.40 -24.93 -4.30
N GLY A 320 24.11 -25.64 -5.40
CA GLY A 320 23.09 -25.21 -6.38
C GLY A 320 23.55 -24.15 -7.39
N LEU A 321 24.86 -23.88 -7.46
CA LEU A 321 25.42 -22.83 -8.31
C LEU A 321 25.26 -23.11 -9.82
N SER A 322 25.03 -22.03 -10.57
CA SER A 322 25.02 -21.96 -12.04
C SER A 322 26.17 -21.12 -12.60
N ALA A 323 26.76 -20.24 -11.78
CA ALA A 323 27.97 -19.46 -12.06
C ALA A 323 28.85 -19.40 -10.80
N ASP A 324 29.90 -18.57 -10.81
CA ASP A 324 30.99 -18.61 -9.81
C ASP A 324 30.70 -17.68 -8.62
N ALA A 325 30.59 -18.25 -7.41
CA ALA A 325 30.29 -17.54 -6.17
C ALA A 325 31.04 -18.14 -4.98
N ASP A 326 31.75 -17.27 -4.26
CA ASP A 326 32.62 -17.59 -3.14
C ASP A 326 31.88 -17.46 -1.80
N VAL A 327 32.49 -17.99 -0.71
CA VAL A 327 32.01 -17.76 0.67
C VAL A 327 33.10 -17.33 1.65
N GLN A 328 32.74 -16.47 2.59
CA GLN A 328 33.55 -16.06 3.73
C GLN A 328 32.81 -16.33 5.05
N LEU A 329 33.57 -16.77 6.05
CA LEU A 329 33.19 -16.76 7.46
C LEU A 329 33.95 -15.61 8.13
N LEU A 330 33.22 -14.76 8.81
CA LEU A 330 33.66 -13.49 9.37
C LEU A 330 33.42 -13.45 10.89
N ASP A 331 34.28 -12.74 11.62
CA ASP A 331 34.03 -12.36 13.01
C ASP A 331 33.02 -11.19 13.10
N SER A 332 32.67 -10.80 14.32
CA SER A 332 31.71 -9.72 14.59
C SER A 332 32.13 -8.34 14.05
N SER A 333 33.42 -8.14 13.73
CA SER A 333 33.95 -6.90 13.13
C SER A 333 34.06 -6.95 11.60
N GLY A 334 33.63 -8.05 10.97
CA GLY A 334 33.81 -8.29 9.54
C GLY A 334 35.21 -8.80 9.16
N GLY A 335 36.04 -9.19 10.15
CA GLY A 335 37.34 -9.81 9.90
C GLY A 335 37.19 -11.23 9.36
N VAL A 336 37.87 -11.57 8.27
CA VAL A 336 37.76 -12.90 7.62
C VAL A 336 38.47 -13.97 8.46
N ILE A 337 37.69 -14.80 9.17
CA ILE A 337 38.14 -16.00 9.89
C ILE A 337 38.52 -17.11 8.89
N SER A 338 37.73 -17.29 7.84
CA SER A 338 37.96 -18.32 6.82
C SER A 338 37.26 -17.96 5.51
N ARG A 339 37.69 -18.56 4.41
CA ARG A 339 37.02 -18.47 3.10
C ARG A 339 37.05 -19.81 2.38
N SER A 340 36.20 -19.97 1.38
CA SER A 340 36.26 -21.00 0.36
C SER A 340 35.96 -20.34 -1.00
N THR A 341 36.73 -20.72 -2.02
CA THR A 341 36.78 -20.05 -3.34
C THR A 341 37.07 -21.07 -4.45
N ALA A 342 36.18 -22.06 -4.63
CA ALA A 342 36.32 -23.15 -5.58
C ALA A 342 35.73 -22.77 -6.94
N SER A 343 36.59 -22.67 -7.94
CA SER A 343 36.24 -22.17 -9.29
C SER A 343 35.00 -22.80 -9.93
N GLY A 344 34.26 -21.99 -10.67
CA GLY A 344 33.10 -22.38 -11.46
C GLY A 344 31.86 -22.60 -10.61
N ASN A 345 31.04 -23.59 -10.96
CA ASN A 345 29.84 -23.93 -10.20
C ASN A 345 30.09 -25.02 -9.14
N THR A 346 31.30 -25.06 -8.57
CA THR A 346 31.66 -26.04 -7.54
C THR A 346 31.00 -25.64 -6.21
N SER A 347 30.62 -26.61 -5.38
CA SER A 347 30.04 -26.30 -4.06
C SER A 347 31.10 -25.85 -3.06
N GLU A 348 30.84 -24.74 -2.36
CA GLU A 348 31.74 -24.22 -1.32
C GLU A 348 31.50 -24.88 0.04
N SER A 349 32.54 -24.95 0.87
CA SER A 349 32.36 -25.34 2.28
C SER A 349 33.41 -24.76 3.22
N ILE A 350 33.00 -24.44 4.45
CA ILE A 350 33.89 -24.02 5.54
C ILE A 350 33.58 -24.86 6.78
N THR A 351 34.61 -25.34 7.48
CA THR A 351 34.47 -25.95 8.81
C THR A 351 35.47 -25.32 9.79
N ARG A 352 35.00 -24.87 10.95
CA ARG A 352 35.81 -24.22 11.99
C ARG A 352 35.27 -24.51 13.38
N GLN A 353 36.12 -24.58 14.39
CA GLN A 353 35.67 -24.52 15.78
C GLN A 353 35.56 -23.05 16.17
N LEU A 354 34.36 -22.64 16.60
CA LEU A 354 34.05 -21.28 17.01
C LEU A 354 33.80 -21.24 18.52
N SER A 355 34.20 -20.15 19.16
CA SER A 355 33.84 -19.86 20.56
C SER A 355 32.38 -19.40 20.63
N ALA A 356 31.87 -19.16 21.85
CA ALA A 356 30.62 -18.42 21.98
C ALA A 356 30.80 -16.99 21.43
N GLY A 357 29.83 -16.48 20.67
CA GLY A 357 29.88 -15.16 20.05
C GLY A 357 29.05 -15.02 18.77
N THR A 358 29.06 -13.82 18.21
CA THR A 358 28.39 -13.46 16.95
C THR A 358 29.37 -13.57 15.78
N TYR A 359 28.89 -14.11 14.65
CA TYR A 359 29.65 -14.36 13.44
C TYR A 359 28.80 -14.04 12.21
N TYR A 360 29.45 -13.82 11.08
CA TYR A 360 28.76 -13.60 9.81
C TYR A 360 29.22 -14.59 8.74
N ALA A 361 28.29 -15.10 7.94
CA ALA A 361 28.59 -15.76 6.68
C ALA A 361 28.31 -14.77 5.55
N ARG A 362 29.24 -14.61 4.61
CA ARG A 362 29.04 -13.81 3.39
C ARG A 362 29.13 -14.73 2.20
N VAL A 363 28.07 -14.80 1.40
CA VAL A 363 28.13 -15.28 0.00
C VAL A 363 28.46 -14.07 -0.86
N TYR A 364 29.29 -14.20 -1.89
CA TYR A 364 29.55 -13.09 -2.82
C TYR A 364 29.85 -13.56 -4.24
N GLN A 365 29.46 -12.75 -5.23
CA GLN A 365 29.73 -13.06 -6.63
C GLN A 365 31.24 -13.05 -6.89
N PHE A 366 31.76 -14.10 -7.52
CA PHE A 366 33.08 -14.11 -8.13
C PHE A 366 33.00 -13.83 -9.63
N SER A 367 32.14 -14.55 -10.36
CA SER A 367 31.95 -14.34 -11.80
C SER A 367 30.64 -14.93 -12.33
N GLY A 368 29.77 -14.06 -12.84
CA GLY A 368 28.48 -14.44 -13.42
C GLY A 368 27.39 -14.60 -12.37
N ASP A 369 26.15 -14.46 -12.80
CA ASP A 369 25.01 -14.36 -11.90
C ASP A 369 24.51 -15.78 -11.51
N THR A 370 24.26 -16.04 -10.22
CA THR A 370 23.93 -17.39 -9.74
C THR A 370 23.00 -17.42 -8.53
N ASN A 371 22.02 -18.33 -8.60
CA ASN A 371 21.29 -18.77 -7.42
C ASN A 371 22.20 -19.70 -6.59
N TYR A 372 21.90 -19.82 -5.29
CA TYR A 372 22.56 -20.78 -4.41
C TYR A 372 21.58 -21.34 -3.36
N SER A 373 22.03 -22.40 -2.67
CA SER A 373 21.47 -22.81 -1.39
C SER A 373 22.60 -22.92 -0.36
N LEU A 374 22.47 -22.11 0.70
CA LEU A 374 23.40 -21.97 1.82
C LEU A 374 22.88 -22.81 2.99
N SER A 375 23.77 -23.54 3.67
CA SER A 375 23.45 -24.26 4.89
C SER A 375 24.48 -23.97 5.98
N LEU A 376 24.01 -23.63 7.18
CA LEU A 376 24.79 -23.25 8.35
C LEU A 376 24.46 -24.17 9.53
N ASN A 377 25.46 -24.73 10.20
CA ASN A 377 25.30 -25.55 11.41
C ASN A 377 26.36 -25.19 12.44
N ALA A 378 26.01 -25.28 13.73
CA ALA A 378 26.97 -25.33 14.82
C ALA A 378 26.61 -26.48 15.78
N THR A 379 27.58 -27.34 16.07
CA THR A 379 27.42 -28.46 17.01
C THR A 379 28.32 -28.26 18.23
N ALA A 380 27.73 -28.09 19.41
CA ALA A 380 28.46 -27.84 20.66
C ALA A 380 29.50 -28.92 20.98
N VAL A 381 30.69 -28.50 21.42
CA VAL A 381 31.76 -29.38 21.87
C VAL A 381 31.57 -29.68 23.35
N ALA A 382 31.62 -30.96 23.73
CA ALA A 382 31.50 -31.36 25.13
C ALA A 382 32.69 -30.79 25.96
N PRO A 383 32.44 -30.17 27.12
CA PRO A 383 33.50 -29.60 27.94
C PRO A 383 34.43 -30.70 28.45
N THR A 384 35.73 -30.58 28.15
CA THR A 384 36.76 -31.49 28.67
C THR A 384 37.12 -31.06 30.10
N PRO A 385 36.94 -31.91 31.13
CA PRO A 385 37.26 -31.53 32.51
C PRO A 385 38.77 -31.34 32.69
N THR A 386 39.18 -30.09 32.90
CA THR A 386 40.60 -29.70 33.11
C THR A 386 40.68 -28.87 34.40
N PRO A 387 41.65 -29.13 35.30
CA PRO A 387 41.60 -28.63 36.67
C PRO A 387 41.87 -27.12 36.81
N THR A 388 41.27 -26.54 37.86
CA THR A 388 41.35 -25.14 38.27
C THR A 388 42.79 -24.62 38.44
N PRO A 389 43.20 -23.56 37.70
CA PRO A 389 44.41 -22.81 38.00
C PRO A 389 44.14 -21.61 38.93
N THR A 390 45.07 -21.36 39.83
CA THR A 390 45.12 -20.20 40.74
C THR A 390 45.32 -18.88 39.98
N PRO A 391 44.68 -17.76 40.36
CA PRO A 391 44.77 -16.51 39.62
C PRO A 391 46.17 -15.87 39.66
N THR A 392 46.60 -15.34 38.52
CA THR A 392 47.73 -14.40 38.38
C THR A 392 47.20 -13.16 37.65
N PRO A 393 47.50 -11.92 38.08
CA PRO A 393 46.90 -10.73 37.49
C PRO A 393 47.51 -10.42 36.11
N THR A 394 46.67 -10.46 35.09
CA THR A 394 46.96 -9.92 33.74
C THR A 394 46.60 -8.42 33.71
N PRO A 395 47.32 -7.56 32.98
CA PRO A 395 46.99 -6.13 32.94
C PRO A 395 45.60 -5.88 32.38
N ILE A 396 44.80 -5.05 33.07
CA ILE A 396 43.48 -4.62 32.62
C ILE A 396 43.64 -3.76 31.35
N PRO A 397 42.92 -4.04 30.25
CA PRO A 397 42.87 -3.15 29.10
C PRO A 397 42.32 -1.77 29.50
N THR A 398 43.03 -0.70 29.15
CA THR A 398 42.61 0.67 29.49
C THR A 398 41.64 1.24 28.45
N ASP A 399 40.52 0.55 28.22
CA ASP A 399 39.37 1.10 27.49
C ASP A 399 38.45 1.88 28.44
N TRP A 400 37.45 2.59 27.88
CA TRP A 400 36.55 3.41 28.68
C TRP A 400 35.66 2.57 29.61
N TYR A 401 35.18 1.42 29.14
CA TYR A 401 34.29 0.54 29.87
C TYR A 401 34.95 0.02 31.15
N SER A 402 36.15 -0.55 31.04
CA SER A 402 36.97 -1.08 32.14
C SER A 402 37.41 -0.02 33.16
N GLN A 403 37.26 1.27 32.84
CA GLN A 403 37.60 2.40 33.72
C GLN A 403 36.37 3.07 34.39
N ASN A 404 35.16 2.90 33.84
CA ASN A 404 33.98 3.65 34.25
C ASN A 404 32.79 2.77 34.67
N LEU A 405 32.85 1.48 34.37
CA LEU A 405 31.89 0.46 34.79
C LEU A 405 32.52 -0.46 35.85
N LEU A 406 31.70 -1.20 36.60
CA LEU A 406 32.06 -1.94 37.80
C LEU A 406 31.77 -3.45 37.69
N ASP A 407 30.70 -3.82 36.99
CA ASP A 407 30.32 -5.21 36.77
C ASP A 407 31.05 -5.81 35.55
N ALA A 408 31.55 -7.02 35.73
CA ALA A 408 32.40 -7.68 34.73
C ALA A 408 31.61 -8.18 33.51
N GLN A 409 30.34 -8.55 33.66
CA GLN A 409 29.50 -9.01 32.54
C GLN A 409 29.02 -7.82 31.71
N ILE A 410 28.51 -6.77 32.37
CA ILE A 410 28.14 -5.51 31.71
C ILE A 410 29.35 -4.88 31.00
N ILE A 411 30.55 -4.85 31.61
CA ILE A 411 31.79 -4.41 30.92
C ILE A 411 31.99 -5.23 29.65
N THR A 412 32.01 -6.57 29.76
CA THR A 412 32.35 -7.46 28.65
C THR A 412 31.33 -7.34 27.51
N LEU A 413 30.03 -7.37 27.83
CA LEU A 413 28.97 -7.30 26.85
C LEU A 413 28.90 -5.91 26.20
N THR A 414 28.93 -4.83 26.99
CA THR A 414 28.88 -3.46 26.46
C THR A 414 30.07 -3.18 25.55
N SER A 415 31.28 -3.61 25.95
CA SER A 415 32.49 -3.47 25.12
C SER A 415 32.40 -4.22 23.79
N SER A 416 31.72 -5.37 23.78
CA SER A 416 31.51 -6.18 22.57
C SER A 416 30.43 -5.63 21.65
N LEU A 417 29.33 -5.11 22.22
CA LEU A 417 28.20 -4.61 21.43
C LEU A 417 28.50 -3.22 20.85
N ALA A 418 29.13 -2.33 21.63
CA ALA A 418 29.54 -1.00 21.18
C ALA A 418 30.83 -0.99 20.33
N ALA A 419 31.32 -2.15 19.88
CA ALA A 419 32.56 -2.28 19.12
C ALA A 419 32.49 -1.65 17.71
N ASP A 420 31.28 -1.54 17.15
CA ASP A 420 30.98 -0.83 15.90
C ASP A 420 30.84 0.71 16.09
N GLY A 421 30.92 1.19 17.34
CA GLY A 421 30.71 2.59 17.71
C GLY A 421 29.24 2.99 17.83
N ASN A 422 28.33 2.02 17.88
CA ASN A 422 26.88 2.22 17.97
C ASN A 422 26.31 1.37 19.13
N LEU A 423 25.22 1.85 19.75
CA LEU A 423 24.43 1.07 20.68
C LEU A 423 22.97 1.16 20.25
N SER A 424 22.52 0.14 19.53
CA SER A 424 21.17 0.04 19.02
C SER A 424 20.16 -0.27 20.13
N ARG A 425 18.88 -0.27 19.77
CA ARG A 425 17.79 -0.75 20.62
C ARG A 425 18.05 -2.18 21.12
N ASN A 426 18.54 -3.06 20.25
CA ASN A 426 18.73 -4.47 20.58
C ASN A 426 19.94 -4.69 21.50
N ASP A 427 20.97 -3.85 21.35
CA ASP A 427 22.15 -3.87 22.23
C ASP A 427 21.79 -3.42 23.63
N MET A 428 21.07 -2.30 23.76
CA MET A 428 20.57 -1.83 25.05
C MET A 428 19.62 -2.83 25.71
N ILE A 429 18.72 -3.47 24.96
CA ILE A 429 17.87 -4.57 25.49
C ILE A 429 18.73 -5.74 25.98
N SER A 430 19.82 -6.08 25.28
CA SER A 430 20.72 -7.16 25.67
C SER A 430 21.49 -6.80 26.95
N ILE A 431 22.01 -5.58 27.06
CA ILE A 431 22.70 -5.07 28.26
C ILE A 431 21.75 -5.02 29.47
N PHE A 432 20.51 -4.54 29.31
CA PHE A 432 19.49 -4.59 30.37
C PHE A 432 19.08 -6.02 30.76
N ARG A 433 19.34 -7.02 29.91
CA ARG A 433 19.07 -8.45 30.19
C ARG A 433 20.24 -9.20 30.79
N ASP A 434 21.45 -8.76 30.51
CA ASP A 434 22.69 -9.30 31.06
C ASP A 434 22.86 -8.91 32.53
N ALA A 435 22.47 -7.68 32.86
CA ALA A 435 22.34 -7.12 34.21
C ALA A 435 21.24 -7.77 35.08
N LYS A 436 21.03 -9.09 34.94
CA LYS A 436 20.07 -9.92 35.67
C LYS A 436 20.74 -11.19 36.20
N ASP A 437 22.07 -11.22 36.25
CA ASP A 437 22.86 -12.45 36.42
C ASP A 437 22.60 -13.15 37.77
N GLY A 438 22.21 -12.38 38.79
CA GLY A 438 21.93 -12.80 40.16
C GLY A 438 20.45 -12.93 40.51
N SER A 439 19.53 -12.90 39.53
CA SER A 439 18.06 -12.83 39.72
C SER A 439 17.52 -11.54 40.35
N VAL A 440 18.41 -10.61 40.69
CA VAL A 440 18.14 -9.25 41.17
C VAL A 440 19.23 -8.31 40.65
N ILE A 441 18.85 -7.07 40.38
CA ILE A 441 19.77 -5.99 39.99
C ILE A 441 20.53 -5.52 41.22
N ASP A 442 21.85 -5.60 41.23
CA ASP A 442 22.71 -5.19 42.32
C ASP A 442 23.10 -3.69 42.24
N ALA A 443 24.00 -3.25 43.14
CA ALA A 443 24.43 -1.86 43.20
C ALA A 443 25.46 -1.47 42.12
N ASN A 444 26.27 -2.42 41.65
CA ASN A 444 27.24 -2.23 40.57
C ASN A 444 26.50 -2.20 39.23
N GLU A 445 25.64 -3.20 38.96
CA GLU A 445 24.84 -3.28 37.74
C GLU A 445 24.00 -2.00 37.53
N LEU A 446 23.31 -1.54 38.58
CA LEU A 446 22.54 -0.30 38.52
C LEU A 446 23.41 0.94 38.31
N THR A 447 24.62 0.96 38.86
CA THR A 447 25.56 2.07 38.65
C THR A 447 26.02 2.09 37.20
N ASP A 448 26.33 0.94 36.63
CA ASP A 448 26.83 0.80 35.26
C ASP A 448 25.77 1.15 34.22
N LEU A 449 24.54 0.66 34.38
CA LEU A 449 23.43 1.02 33.50
C LEU A 449 23.18 2.54 33.47
N ARG A 450 23.34 3.22 34.62
CA ARG A 450 23.21 4.68 34.72
C ARG A 450 24.41 5.42 34.14
N THR A 451 25.62 4.90 34.33
CA THR A 451 26.85 5.43 33.73
C THR A 451 26.79 5.33 32.20
N LEU A 452 26.35 4.20 31.66
CA LEU A 452 26.20 3.98 30.23
C LEU A 452 25.19 4.96 29.60
N VAL A 453 23.99 5.07 30.18
CA VAL A 453 22.94 5.99 29.72
C VAL A 453 23.38 7.45 29.78
N SER A 454 24.00 7.87 30.88
CA SER A 454 24.46 9.26 31.05
C SER A 454 25.64 9.63 30.13
N ASN A 455 26.36 8.64 29.61
CA ASN A 455 27.44 8.82 28.63
C ASN A 455 27.04 8.35 27.22
N SER A 456 25.73 8.32 26.91
CA SER A 456 25.19 7.89 25.60
C SER A 456 25.64 8.73 24.38
N THR A 457 26.39 9.81 24.58
CA THR A 457 27.05 10.59 23.51
C THR A 457 28.43 10.04 23.10
N LEU A 458 28.96 9.04 23.82
CA LEU A 458 30.19 8.32 23.43
C LEU A 458 29.98 7.37 22.23
N PHE A 459 28.72 7.05 21.94
CA PHE A 459 28.31 6.09 20.91
C PHE A 459 27.30 6.75 19.96
N THR A 460 27.19 6.21 18.75
CA THR A 460 26.01 6.41 17.94
C THR A 460 24.84 5.72 18.66
N MET A 461 23.74 6.44 18.87
CA MET A 461 22.54 5.89 19.50
C MET A 461 21.35 6.73 19.03
N ALA A 462 20.27 6.10 18.58
CA ALA A 462 19.04 6.82 18.22
C ALA A 462 18.45 7.53 19.45
N ASP A 463 17.90 8.73 19.29
CA ASP A 463 17.39 9.51 20.43
C ASP A 463 16.25 8.81 21.18
N SER A 464 15.44 8.01 20.47
CA SER A 464 14.48 7.08 21.08
C SER A 464 15.16 6.09 22.03
N VAL A 465 16.26 5.47 21.61
CA VAL A 465 17.02 4.51 22.43
C VAL A 465 17.67 5.21 23.63
N LYS A 466 18.20 6.43 23.47
CA LYS A 466 18.73 7.23 24.58
C LYS A 466 17.64 7.49 25.64
N VAL A 467 16.50 8.04 25.21
CA VAL A 467 15.40 8.42 26.09
C VAL A 467 14.78 7.20 26.78
N LEU A 468 14.47 6.13 26.03
CA LEU A 468 13.86 4.93 26.57
C LEU A 468 14.80 4.18 27.53
N SER A 469 16.10 4.09 27.22
CA SER A 469 17.12 3.55 28.14
C SER A 469 17.20 4.35 29.43
N ASN A 470 17.11 5.69 29.33
CA ASN A 470 17.06 6.56 30.50
C ASN A 470 15.83 6.31 31.37
N LYS A 471 14.66 6.04 30.77
CA LYS A 471 13.45 5.68 31.52
C LYS A 471 13.51 4.29 32.17
N ILE A 472 14.44 3.42 31.76
CA ILE A 472 14.70 2.13 32.43
C ILE A 472 15.71 2.30 33.57
N ALA A 473 16.89 2.87 33.29
CA ALA A 473 17.99 2.94 34.25
C ALA A 473 17.82 4.02 35.34
N ASN A 474 17.18 5.14 35.00
CA ASN A 474 16.96 6.28 35.88
C ASN A 474 15.49 6.39 36.31
N SER A 475 15.22 7.32 37.23
CA SER A 475 13.87 7.55 37.75
C SER A 475 12.99 8.26 36.71
N ASP A 476 11.89 7.63 36.32
CA ASP A 476 10.82 8.25 35.54
C ASP A 476 9.49 8.32 36.34
N VAL A 477 8.69 9.35 36.05
CA VAL A 477 7.39 9.58 36.69
C VAL A 477 6.34 8.57 36.24
N ALA A 478 6.38 8.11 34.98
CA ALA A 478 5.53 7.09 34.40
C ALA A 478 5.74 5.71 35.04
N ASN A 479 6.98 5.38 35.39
CA ASN A 479 7.28 4.18 36.17
C ASN A 479 6.68 4.26 37.57
N THR A 480 6.89 5.40 38.25
CA THR A 480 6.40 5.67 39.62
C THR A 480 4.87 5.63 39.72
N ARG A 481 4.17 6.05 38.65
CA ARG A 481 2.70 6.01 38.54
C ARG A 481 2.13 4.64 38.15
N SER A 482 2.99 3.70 37.76
CA SER A 482 2.63 2.33 37.41
C SER A 482 2.98 1.36 38.54
N THR A 483 2.43 0.15 38.50
CA THR A 483 2.76 -0.93 39.45
C THR A 483 4.17 -1.51 39.26
N ILE A 484 4.88 -1.11 38.21
CA ILE A 484 6.25 -1.58 37.90
C ILE A 484 7.29 -0.88 38.78
N GLY A 485 7.09 0.41 39.09
CA GLY A 485 8.08 1.21 39.83
C GLY A 485 9.38 1.47 39.07
N ASN A 486 10.25 2.33 39.61
CA ASN A 486 11.58 2.60 39.06
C ASN A 486 12.59 1.51 39.41
N LEU A 487 13.65 1.40 38.62
CA LEU A 487 14.78 0.50 38.89
C LEU A 487 15.62 0.97 40.09
N PHE A 488 15.91 0.06 41.01
CA PHE A 488 16.77 0.26 42.17
C PHE A 488 17.56 -1.01 42.54
N ALA A 489 18.58 -0.91 43.38
CA ALA A 489 19.38 -2.06 43.77
C ALA A 489 18.54 -2.97 44.69
N GLY A 490 18.31 -4.20 44.24
CA GLY A 490 17.30 -5.13 44.77
C GLY A 490 16.03 -5.25 43.93
N SER A 491 15.91 -4.54 42.80
CA SER A 491 14.90 -4.82 41.77
C SER A 491 15.06 -6.25 41.26
N SER A 492 13.96 -6.94 40.93
CA SER A 492 14.04 -8.31 40.39
C SER A 492 14.11 -8.33 38.85
N ASP A 493 14.55 -9.46 38.29
CA ASP A 493 14.49 -9.74 36.84
C ASP A 493 13.12 -9.45 36.24
N THR A 494 12.05 -9.78 36.96
CA THR A 494 10.67 -9.52 36.56
C THR A 494 10.38 -8.01 36.49
N GLN A 495 10.94 -7.22 37.41
CA GLN A 495 10.81 -5.76 37.34
C GLN A 495 11.59 -5.20 36.13
N MET A 496 12.80 -5.72 35.87
CA MET A 496 13.60 -5.34 34.70
C MET A 496 12.90 -5.70 33.38
N GLU A 497 12.44 -6.94 33.19
CA GLU A 497 11.68 -7.33 31.99
C GLU A 497 10.36 -6.57 31.84
N ASN A 498 9.71 -6.17 32.94
CA ASN A 498 8.53 -5.28 32.86
C ASN A 498 8.90 -3.86 32.41
N LEU A 499 10.07 -3.33 32.79
CA LEU A 499 10.58 -2.03 32.34
C LEU A 499 11.03 -2.07 30.87
N ILE A 500 11.76 -3.11 30.45
CA ILE A 500 12.08 -3.39 29.04
C ILE A 500 10.77 -3.54 28.24
N GLY A 501 9.82 -4.32 28.77
CA GLY A 501 8.50 -4.54 28.23
C GLY A 501 7.73 -3.24 28.00
N LYS A 502 7.71 -2.35 29.01
CA LYS A 502 7.09 -1.03 28.96
C LYS A 502 7.73 -0.11 27.93
N TRP A 503 9.05 0.07 27.99
CA TRP A 503 9.73 1.13 27.24
C TRP A 503 10.19 0.70 25.85
N PHE A 504 10.71 -0.52 25.70
CA PHE A 504 11.17 -1.01 24.40
C PHE A 504 10.17 -1.90 23.67
N LEU A 505 9.34 -2.70 24.36
CA LEU A 505 8.48 -3.69 23.70
C LEU A 505 6.99 -3.29 23.64
N GLY A 506 6.61 -2.16 24.24
CA GLY A 506 5.23 -1.64 24.23
C GLY A 506 4.17 -2.53 24.89
N THR A 507 4.56 -3.41 25.82
CA THR A 507 3.66 -4.38 26.49
C THR A 507 2.88 -3.78 27.66
N ALA A 508 3.29 -2.61 28.17
CA ALA A 508 2.57 -1.85 29.20
C ALA A 508 1.39 -1.06 28.60
N ARG A 509 0.41 -1.79 28.07
CA ARG A 509 -0.73 -1.26 27.30
C ARG A 509 -1.69 -0.41 28.16
N PRO A 510 -2.34 0.61 27.59
CA PRO A 510 -3.26 1.48 28.31
C PRO A 510 -4.53 0.75 28.77
N VAL A 511 -5.08 1.17 29.92
CA VAL A 511 -6.41 0.72 30.35
C VAL A 511 -7.44 1.17 29.31
N ALA A 512 -8.23 0.21 28.85
CA ALA A 512 -9.11 0.30 27.70
C ALA A 512 -10.46 -0.39 27.99
N SER A 513 -11.50 -0.01 27.24
CA SER A 513 -12.71 -0.81 27.07
C SER A 513 -12.49 -1.89 26.01
N GLY A 514 -13.23 -3.00 26.09
CA GLY A 514 -13.06 -4.14 25.18
C GLY A 514 -11.86 -5.03 25.54
N THR A 515 -11.35 -5.76 24.55
CA THR A 515 -10.23 -6.72 24.73
C THR A 515 -9.09 -6.36 23.78
N TYR A 516 -7.85 -6.51 24.23
CA TYR A 516 -6.68 -6.34 23.38
C TYR A 516 -6.49 -7.53 22.42
N SER A 517 -6.61 -7.27 21.12
CA SER A 517 -6.40 -8.25 20.05
C SER A 517 -5.20 -7.85 19.19
N TYR A 518 -4.42 -8.83 18.72
CA TYR A 518 -3.33 -8.57 17.77
C TYR A 518 -3.93 -8.16 16.42
N VAL A 519 -3.57 -6.98 15.91
CA VAL A 519 -4.18 -6.44 14.69
C VAL A 519 -3.28 -6.67 13.48
N SER A 520 -3.82 -7.35 12.46
CA SER A 520 -3.24 -7.51 11.11
C SER A 520 -3.24 -6.19 10.34
N GLY A 521 -2.45 -6.07 9.26
CA GLY A 521 -2.37 -4.87 8.42
C GLY A 521 -1.00 -4.20 8.41
N SER A 522 -0.93 -3.00 7.83
CA SER A 522 0.33 -2.23 7.70
C SER A 522 0.27 -0.95 8.54
N LEU A 523 1.44 -0.41 8.92
CA LEU A 523 1.50 0.89 9.61
C LEU A 523 0.90 1.99 8.71
N PHE A 524 1.37 2.04 7.47
CA PHE A 524 0.79 2.80 6.36
C PHE A 524 0.47 1.81 5.23
N GLN A 525 -0.67 1.96 4.55
CA GLN A 525 -1.12 1.05 3.50
C GLN A 525 -1.39 1.76 2.18
N ASN A 526 -2.15 2.87 2.18
CA ASN A 526 -2.49 3.61 0.95
C ASN A 526 -1.86 5.01 0.89
N GLY A 527 -0.99 5.31 1.85
CA GLY A 527 -0.45 6.65 2.08
C GLY A 527 -1.32 7.43 3.06
N LEU A 528 -0.68 8.31 3.83
CA LEU A 528 -1.34 9.09 4.88
C LEU A 528 -2.46 9.96 4.31
N SER A 529 -3.69 9.73 4.77
CA SER A 529 -4.87 10.49 4.38
C SER A 529 -5.62 11.02 5.60
N ALA A 530 -6.29 12.18 5.44
CA ALA A 530 -7.30 12.61 6.40
C ALA A 530 -8.41 11.57 6.55
N ASP A 531 -8.69 10.80 5.50
CA ASP A 531 -9.75 9.80 5.46
C ASP A 531 -9.44 8.49 6.17
N ASP A 532 -8.20 8.28 6.62
CA ASP A 532 -7.88 7.18 7.54
C ASP A 532 -8.49 7.42 8.94
N VAL A 533 -8.77 8.69 9.26
CA VAL A 533 -9.17 9.13 10.59
C VAL A 533 -10.68 8.98 10.80
N TYR A 534 -11.01 7.97 11.61
CA TYR A 534 -12.33 7.72 12.20
C TYR A 534 -12.21 7.61 13.72
N GLN A 535 -12.81 8.54 14.45
CA GLN A 535 -12.86 8.51 15.91
C GLN A 535 -13.75 7.38 16.45
N GLY A 536 -13.32 6.72 17.53
CA GLY A 536 -14.12 5.74 18.26
C GLY A 536 -14.64 6.22 19.62
N GLN A 537 -14.72 5.32 20.59
CA GLN A 537 -15.39 5.51 21.88
C GLN A 537 -14.54 6.26 22.93
N VAL A 538 -13.93 7.38 22.55
CA VAL A 538 -13.18 8.28 23.45
C VAL A 538 -13.41 9.74 23.05
N GLY A 539 -13.39 10.66 24.01
CA GLY A 539 -13.65 12.09 23.77
C GLY A 539 -12.45 12.88 23.23
N ASP A 540 -11.59 12.27 22.43
CA ASP A 540 -10.29 12.81 22.01
C ASP A 540 -10.35 13.64 20.71
N CYS A 541 -11.49 14.23 20.36
CA CYS A 541 -11.74 14.74 18.99
C CYS A 541 -10.72 15.78 18.50
N TYR A 542 -10.18 16.58 19.42
CA TYR A 542 -9.08 17.51 19.20
C TYR A 542 -7.80 16.83 18.69
N TYR A 543 -7.51 15.60 19.14
CA TYR A 543 -6.36 14.81 18.73
C TYR A 543 -6.54 14.29 17.30
N VAL A 544 -7.57 13.48 17.07
CA VAL A 544 -7.85 12.89 15.76
C VAL A 544 -8.17 13.93 14.67
N ALA A 545 -8.90 15.01 14.95
CA ALA A 545 -9.13 16.09 13.97
C ALA A 545 -7.83 16.84 13.59
N THR A 546 -6.87 16.94 14.52
CA THR A 546 -5.56 17.52 14.23
C THR A 546 -4.70 16.54 13.44
N LEU A 547 -4.72 15.24 13.76
CA LEU A 547 -4.05 14.21 12.96
C LEU A 547 -4.55 14.19 11.51
N ALA A 548 -5.87 14.30 11.28
CA ALA A 548 -6.43 14.41 9.94
C ALA A 548 -5.90 15.63 9.18
N SER A 549 -5.78 16.78 9.86
CA SER A 549 -5.20 18.00 9.29
C SER A 549 -3.72 17.87 8.98
N ILE A 550 -2.94 17.21 9.85
CA ILE A 550 -1.51 16.95 9.61
C ILE A 550 -1.35 15.96 8.45
N ALA A 551 -2.18 14.92 8.34
CA ALA A 551 -2.12 13.96 7.24
C ALA A 551 -2.41 14.64 5.89
N GLN A 552 -3.38 15.56 5.84
CA GLN A 552 -3.70 16.33 4.64
C GLN A 552 -2.58 17.31 4.25
N GLU A 553 -2.12 18.16 5.18
CA GLU A 553 -1.29 19.33 4.86
C GLU A 553 0.21 19.08 4.99
N LYS A 554 0.61 18.14 5.87
CA LYS A 554 2.00 17.91 6.28
C LYS A 554 2.27 16.43 6.64
N PRO A 555 1.95 15.44 5.78
CA PRO A 555 1.96 14.01 6.12
C PRO A 555 3.31 13.52 6.67
N ASN A 556 4.43 14.04 6.17
CA ASN A 556 5.78 13.69 6.65
C ASN A 556 5.99 13.88 8.16
N TYR A 557 5.22 14.75 8.84
CA TYR A 557 5.31 14.92 10.29
C TYR A 557 4.71 13.74 11.06
N ILE A 558 3.69 13.07 10.51
CA ILE A 558 3.18 11.80 11.04
C ILE A 558 4.12 10.67 10.62
N GLN A 559 4.55 10.61 9.36
CA GLN A 559 5.46 9.54 8.91
C GLN A 559 6.74 9.49 9.77
N ASN A 560 7.36 10.65 10.01
CA ASN A 560 8.56 10.79 10.84
C ASN A 560 8.27 10.83 12.37
N MET A 561 7.02 10.67 12.82
CA MET A 561 6.74 10.43 14.24
C MET A 561 6.90 8.96 14.61
N PHE A 562 6.84 8.05 13.64
CA PHE A 562 6.96 6.62 13.85
C PHE A 562 8.37 6.09 13.53
N THR A 563 8.79 5.11 14.31
CA THR A 563 9.88 4.18 13.98
C THR A 563 9.31 2.77 14.09
N ASP A 564 9.27 2.04 12.97
CA ASP A 564 9.04 0.59 13.01
C ASP A 564 10.31 -0.08 13.53
N ASN A 565 10.20 -0.84 14.62
CA ASN A 565 11.35 -1.50 15.24
C ASN A 565 11.66 -2.87 14.60
N GLY A 566 10.90 -3.30 13.59
CA GLY A 566 11.10 -4.58 12.88
C GLY A 566 10.61 -5.83 13.64
N ASP A 567 10.12 -5.66 14.87
CA ASP A 567 9.70 -6.73 15.78
C ASP A 567 8.20 -6.69 16.13
N ASN A 568 7.39 -6.05 15.29
CA ASN A 568 5.97 -5.76 15.53
C ASN A 568 5.71 -4.78 16.68
N THR A 569 6.69 -3.93 17.00
CA THR A 569 6.52 -2.77 17.88
C THR A 569 6.89 -1.47 17.16
N PHE A 570 6.24 -0.38 17.54
CA PHE A 570 6.43 0.93 16.93
C PHE A 570 6.77 1.94 18.00
N THR A 571 7.89 2.65 17.83
CA THR A 571 8.25 3.76 18.70
C THR A 571 7.67 5.05 18.14
N VAL A 572 6.93 5.80 18.96
CA VAL A 572 6.19 7.01 18.57
C VAL A 572 6.76 8.21 19.30
N ARG A 573 7.16 9.24 18.54
CA ARG A 573 7.75 10.50 19.01
C ARG A 573 6.67 11.56 19.23
N PHE A 574 6.75 12.24 20.37
CA PHE A 574 5.99 13.45 20.69
C PHE A 574 6.94 14.57 21.14
N TYR A 575 6.48 15.82 21.12
CA TYR A 575 7.23 16.98 21.60
C TYR A 575 6.54 17.65 22.80
N ASN A 576 7.33 18.27 23.65
CA ASN A 576 6.88 19.25 24.64
C ASN A 576 7.89 20.40 24.67
N ASN A 577 7.46 21.61 24.31
CA ASN A 577 8.31 22.80 24.19
C ASN A 577 9.60 22.55 23.35
N GLY A 578 9.47 21.78 22.26
CA GLY A 578 10.57 21.42 21.35
C GLY A 578 11.45 20.24 21.81
N VAL A 579 11.28 19.73 23.03
CA VAL A 579 11.98 18.53 23.52
C VAL A 579 11.20 17.29 23.11
N ALA A 580 11.86 16.32 22.48
CA ALA A 580 11.25 15.04 22.10
C ALA A 580 11.12 14.08 23.30
N ASP A 581 10.01 13.36 23.35
CA ASP A 581 9.84 12.15 24.17
C ASP A 581 9.27 11.01 23.31
N TYR A 582 9.48 9.78 23.75
CA TYR A 582 9.20 8.56 22.99
C TYR A 582 8.40 7.56 23.82
N VAL A 583 7.49 6.86 23.14
CA VAL A 583 6.66 5.80 23.68
C VAL A 583 6.63 4.64 22.68
N THR A 584 6.92 3.42 23.13
CA THR A 584 6.77 2.23 22.27
C THR A 584 5.41 1.57 22.47
N VAL A 585 4.80 1.12 21.38
CA VAL A 585 3.52 0.41 21.36
C VAL A 585 3.65 -0.90 20.59
N ASP A 586 3.06 -1.99 21.11
CA ASP A 586 2.88 -3.23 20.35
C ASP A 586 1.63 -3.19 19.44
N ARG A 587 1.48 -4.19 18.57
CA ARG A 587 0.34 -4.34 17.64
C ARG A 587 -1.00 -4.75 18.27
N TYR A 588 -1.08 -4.88 19.59
CA TYR A 588 -2.36 -5.21 20.23
C TYR A 588 -3.17 -3.93 20.44
N LEU A 589 -4.36 -3.86 19.87
CA LEU A 589 -5.28 -2.73 20.01
C LEU A 589 -6.62 -3.18 20.63
N PRO A 590 -7.38 -2.28 21.29
CA PRO A 590 -8.66 -2.63 21.87
C PRO A 590 -9.74 -2.88 20.81
N THR A 591 -10.35 -4.07 20.85
CA THR A 591 -11.46 -4.50 19.98
C THR A 591 -12.73 -4.77 20.76
N TYR A 592 -13.87 -4.51 20.13
CA TYR A 592 -15.15 -5.10 20.53
C TYR A 592 -15.17 -6.61 20.24
N SER A 593 -16.14 -7.34 20.81
CA SER A 593 -16.35 -8.76 20.52
C SER A 593 -16.68 -9.07 19.05
N SER A 594 -17.10 -8.07 18.27
CA SER A 594 -17.26 -8.15 16.81
C SER A 594 -15.95 -8.10 16.02
N GLY A 595 -14.84 -7.77 16.67
CA GLY A 595 -13.52 -7.61 16.05
C GLY A 595 -13.20 -6.22 15.49
N ASN A 596 -14.13 -5.28 15.58
CA ASN A 596 -13.89 -3.89 15.18
C ASN A 596 -13.16 -3.10 16.29
N ALA A 597 -12.48 -2.01 15.91
CA ALA A 597 -11.83 -1.08 16.84
C ALA A 597 -12.81 -0.50 17.88
N VAL A 598 -12.35 -0.33 19.13
CA VAL A 598 -13.10 0.40 20.17
C VAL A 598 -12.89 1.91 20.05
N TYR A 599 -11.65 2.31 19.75
CA TYR A 599 -11.21 3.70 19.65
C TYR A 599 -10.93 4.06 18.18
N ALA A 600 -9.88 4.81 17.86
CA ALA A 600 -9.61 5.19 16.47
C ALA A 600 -9.58 3.97 15.53
N GLY A 601 -10.28 4.11 14.40
CA GLY A 601 -10.42 3.06 13.40
C GLY A 601 -9.16 2.84 12.55
N TRP A 602 -9.18 1.76 11.78
CA TRP A 602 -8.09 1.34 10.90
C TRP A 602 -8.57 0.92 9.49
N GLY A 603 -9.73 1.41 9.06
CA GLY A 603 -10.29 1.23 7.71
C GLY A 603 -10.85 -0.18 7.39
N GLY A 604 -10.06 -1.25 7.56
CA GLY A 604 -10.37 -2.61 7.07
C GLY A 604 -11.38 -3.44 7.89
N GLY A 605 -12.15 -2.80 8.78
CA GLY A 605 -13.17 -3.45 9.61
C GLY A 605 -12.60 -4.30 10.74
N SER A 606 -12.40 -5.60 10.50
CA SER A 606 -11.98 -6.59 11.51
C SER A 606 -10.48 -6.51 11.79
N TYR A 607 -10.07 -6.73 13.05
CA TYR A 607 -8.66 -6.80 13.45
C TYR A 607 -7.84 -7.85 12.70
N THR A 608 -8.48 -8.87 12.11
CA THR A 608 -7.81 -9.91 11.32
C THR A 608 -7.49 -9.51 9.88
N SER A 609 -8.06 -8.40 9.38
CA SER A 609 -7.88 -7.94 8.00
C SER A 609 -6.44 -7.50 7.73
N THR A 610 -5.85 -7.97 6.64
CA THR A 610 -4.55 -7.46 6.15
C THR A 610 -4.68 -6.09 5.48
N SER A 611 -5.91 -5.62 5.25
CA SER A 611 -6.22 -4.30 4.68
C SER A 611 -6.56 -3.27 5.76
N ASN A 612 -5.90 -3.37 6.91
CA ASN A 612 -5.99 -2.37 7.98
C ASN A 612 -4.80 -1.41 7.91
N GLU A 613 -5.07 -0.11 8.02
CA GLU A 613 -4.10 0.97 8.08
C GLU A 613 -3.99 1.45 9.53
N LEU A 614 -2.86 1.19 10.18
CA LEU A 614 -2.79 1.20 11.66
C LEU A 614 -2.30 2.51 12.29
N TRP A 615 -1.76 3.46 11.52
CA TRP A 615 -1.09 4.63 12.08
C TRP A 615 -1.97 5.46 13.04
N VAL A 616 -3.26 5.63 12.74
CA VAL A 616 -4.18 6.42 13.61
C VAL A 616 -4.34 5.76 14.98
N ALA A 617 -4.66 4.47 14.98
CA ALA A 617 -4.89 3.70 16.20
C ALA A 617 -3.61 3.49 17.03
N LEU A 618 -2.45 3.36 16.38
CA LEU A 618 -1.16 3.27 17.06
C LEU A 618 -0.70 4.63 17.62
N ALA A 619 -0.96 5.73 16.92
CA ALA A 619 -0.70 7.08 17.42
C ALA A 619 -1.57 7.39 18.65
N GLU A 620 -2.88 7.10 18.58
CA GLU A 620 -3.83 7.26 19.68
C GLU A 620 -3.45 6.39 20.89
N LYS A 621 -3.06 5.11 20.69
CA LYS A 621 -2.55 4.24 21.75
C LYS A 621 -1.29 4.81 22.41
N ALA A 622 -0.33 5.28 21.62
CA ALA A 622 0.91 5.86 22.13
C ALA A 622 0.63 7.14 22.93
N TYR A 623 -0.33 7.96 22.46
CA TYR A 623 -0.77 9.16 23.15
C TYR A 623 -1.53 8.86 24.46
N ALA A 624 -2.29 7.76 24.52
CA ALA A 624 -2.92 7.24 25.73
C ALA A 624 -1.89 6.67 26.75
N GLN A 625 -0.80 6.08 26.28
CA GLN A 625 0.34 5.68 27.11
C GLN A 625 1.11 6.91 27.65
N LEU A 626 1.44 7.87 26.78
CA LEU A 626 2.11 9.13 27.11
C LEU A 626 1.39 9.95 28.21
N ALA A 627 0.08 9.75 28.37
CA ALA A 627 -0.70 10.42 29.42
C ALA A 627 -0.22 10.08 30.83
N GLU A 628 0.41 8.91 31.05
CA GLU A 628 0.97 8.56 32.36
C GLU A 628 2.21 9.40 32.71
N SER A 629 2.96 9.87 31.71
CA SER A 629 4.04 10.87 31.89
C SER A 629 3.49 12.26 32.22
N GLY A 630 2.19 12.51 31.98
CA GLY A 630 1.56 13.83 32.09
C GLY A 630 1.84 14.75 30.89
N TRP A 631 2.30 14.18 29.78
CA TRP A 631 2.67 14.94 28.56
C TRP A 631 1.48 15.15 27.62
N SER A 632 0.57 14.18 27.50
CA SER A 632 -0.62 14.29 26.64
C SER A 632 -1.60 15.36 27.14
N ARG A 633 -1.98 15.29 28.42
CA ARG A 633 -2.69 16.39 29.10
C ARG A 633 -2.12 16.63 30.49
N SER A 634 -2.03 17.90 30.87
CA SER A 634 -1.58 18.34 32.20
C SER A 634 -2.48 17.92 33.37
N SER A 635 -3.73 17.53 33.10
CA SER A 635 -4.71 17.15 34.12
C SER A 635 -4.86 15.64 34.33
N THR A 636 -4.09 14.81 33.62
CA THR A 636 -4.19 13.35 33.68
C THR A 636 -2.81 12.73 33.85
N SER A 637 -2.76 11.54 34.44
CA SER A 637 -1.51 10.90 34.88
C SER A 637 -1.61 9.37 34.89
N THR A 638 -2.51 8.81 34.06
CA THR A 638 -2.82 7.37 34.03
C THR A 638 -2.71 6.83 32.60
N ASN A 639 -2.04 5.69 32.45
CA ASN A 639 -1.90 4.96 31.20
C ASN A 639 -3.26 4.37 30.77
N SER A 640 -4.05 5.15 30.00
CA SER A 640 -5.45 4.83 29.74
C SER A 640 -6.06 5.69 28.63
N TYR A 641 -6.92 5.12 27.80
CA TYR A 641 -7.66 5.92 26.78
C TYR A 641 -8.58 6.96 27.42
N ALA A 642 -9.11 6.70 28.63
CA ALA A 642 -9.89 7.70 29.36
C ALA A 642 -9.09 8.98 29.69
N ALA A 643 -7.75 8.89 29.81
CA ALA A 643 -6.89 10.02 30.16
C ALA A 643 -6.67 11.04 29.02
N ILE A 644 -6.99 10.69 27.78
CA ILE A 644 -6.88 11.60 26.61
C ILE A 644 -8.19 12.30 26.26
N SER A 645 -9.29 12.05 27.00
CA SER A 645 -10.62 12.62 26.74
C SER A 645 -10.69 14.14 27.00
N GLY A 646 -11.05 14.91 25.97
CA GLY A 646 -11.10 16.38 25.91
C GLY A 646 -9.73 17.03 25.70
N GLY A 647 -9.67 18.20 25.07
CA GLY A 647 -8.42 18.91 24.80
C GLY A 647 -8.59 20.00 23.73
N TRP A 648 -7.47 20.56 23.29
CA TRP A 648 -7.39 21.60 22.26
C TRP A 648 -6.39 21.22 21.18
N MET A 649 -6.67 21.62 19.93
CA MET A 649 -5.96 21.18 18.74
C MET A 649 -4.54 21.78 18.71
N ASP A 650 -4.39 23.01 19.17
CA ASP A 650 -3.11 23.72 19.32
C ASP A 650 -2.03 22.89 20.04
N THR A 651 -2.45 22.10 21.04
CA THR A 651 -1.58 21.28 21.87
C THR A 651 -1.07 20.08 21.09
N VAL A 652 -1.90 19.54 20.22
CA VAL A 652 -1.59 18.39 19.36
C VAL A 652 -0.72 18.82 18.18
N ILE A 653 -0.92 20.03 17.64
CA ILE A 653 0.01 20.62 16.65
C ILE A 653 1.41 20.73 17.26
N ARG A 654 1.53 21.26 18.49
CA ARG A 654 2.82 21.36 19.19
C ARG A 654 3.42 19.98 19.49
N GLN A 655 2.63 19.01 19.93
CA GLN A 655 3.13 17.68 20.33
C GLN A 655 3.51 16.79 19.13
N VAL A 656 2.69 16.74 18.08
CA VAL A 656 2.93 15.86 16.93
C VAL A 656 3.90 16.53 15.96
N ALA A 657 3.61 17.77 15.55
CA ALA A 657 4.39 18.46 14.53
C ALA A 657 5.57 19.27 15.08
N GLY A 658 5.57 19.66 16.36
CA GLY A 658 6.63 20.51 16.94
C GLY A 658 6.53 21.98 16.54
N LEU A 659 5.47 22.35 15.82
CA LEU A 659 5.28 23.70 15.29
C LEU A 659 4.67 24.63 16.33
N GLY A 660 5.06 25.91 16.28
CA GLY A 660 4.35 26.97 16.99
C GLY A 660 2.92 27.10 16.46
N THR A 661 2.03 27.69 17.27
CA THR A 661 0.60 27.75 16.97
C THR A 661 0.02 29.13 17.21
N SER A 662 -1.03 29.44 16.47
CA SER A 662 -1.90 30.58 16.69
C SER A 662 -3.35 30.10 16.86
N SER A 663 -4.14 30.80 17.69
CA SER A 663 -5.53 30.46 17.99
C SER A 663 -6.33 31.74 18.11
N PHE A 664 -7.40 31.88 17.32
CA PHE A 664 -8.35 33.00 17.39
C PHE A 664 -9.79 32.48 17.35
N GLU A 665 -10.65 33.05 18.18
CA GLU A 665 -12.09 32.97 17.96
C GLU A 665 -12.46 33.72 16.68
N ALA A 666 -13.36 33.17 15.86
CA ALA A 666 -13.78 33.72 14.57
C ALA A 666 -14.21 35.20 14.63
N VAL A 667 -14.78 35.66 15.76
CA VAL A 667 -15.14 37.08 15.97
C VAL A 667 -13.94 38.05 15.94
N ASN A 668 -12.71 37.55 16.16
CA ASN A 668 -11.48 38.32 16.26
C ASN A 668 -10.59 38.24 15.00
N MET A 669 -11.05 37.55 13.94
CA MET A 669 -10.39 37.52 12.64
C MET A 669 -11.37 37.91 11.52
N ASN A 670 -10.91 37.99 10.28
CA ASN A 670 -11.77 38.23 9.13
C ASN A 670 -11.79 37.05 8.14
N GLN A 671 -12.81 37.03 7.27
CA GLN A 671 -13.02 35.96 6.29
C GLN A 671 -11.81 35.76 5.37
N THR A 672 -11.17 36.84 4.91
CA THR A 672 -10.00 36.77 4.03
C THR A 672 -8.80 36.12 4.73
N GLN A 673 -8.60 36.35 6.03
CA GLN A 673 -7.58 35.63 6.80
C GLN A 673 -7.87 34.13 6.81
N LEU A 674 -9.11 33.70 7.07
CA LEU A 674 -9.43 32.27 7.08
C LEU A 674 -9.29 31.62 5.70
N ILE A 675 -9.71 32.32 4.63
CA ILE A 675 -9.48 31.85 3.24
C ILE A 675 -7.98 31.71 2.97
N ASN A 676 -7.15 32.65 3.40
CA ASN A 676 -5.71 32.56 3.23
C ASN A 676 -5.12 31.37 4.02
N LEU A 677 -5.58 31.10 5.24
CA LEU A 677 -5.14 29.93 6.03
C LEU A 677 -5.46 28.61 5.31
N VAL A 678 -6.69 28.46 4.78
CA VAL A 678 -7.10 27.29 3.99
C VAL A 678 -6.21 27.06 2.74
N ASN A 679 -5.58 28.11 2.22
CA ASN A 679 -4.69 28.03 1.05
C ASN A 679 -3.19 28.08 1.40
N SER A 680 -2.80 27.89 2.67
CA SER A 680 -1.43 28.15 3.16
C SER A 680 -0.60 26.91 3.49
N ASN A 681 -1.14 25.71 3.24
CA ASN A 681 -0.58 24.41 3.66
C ASN A 681 -0.26 24.36 5.18
N GLN A 682 -0.98 25.14 6.00
CA GLN A 682 -0.88 25.12 7.46
C GLN A 682 -1.88 24.12 8.03
N ILE A 683 -1.49 23.43 9.10
CA ILE A 683 -2.41 22.58 9.87
C ILE A 683 -3.50 23.51 10.41
N LEU A 684 -4.77 23.22 10.14
CA LEU A 684 -5.90 24.14 10.35
C LEU A 684 -7.14 23.40 10.88
N THR A 685 -7.61 23.84 12.04
CA THR A 685 -8.72 23.20 12.77
C THR A 685 -9.68 24.24 13.34
N VAL A 686 -10.89 23.80 13.70
CA VAL A 686 -11.86 24.61 14.45
C VAL A 686 -12.55 23.79 15.54
N GLY A 687 -12.66 24.38 16.73
CA GLY A 687 -13.39 23.83 17.86
C GLY A 687 -14.62 24.68 18.21
N PHE A 688 -15.71 24.04 18.61
CA PHE A 688 -16.93 24.72 19.05
C PHE A 688 -17.25 24.37 20.49
N VAL A 689 -17.30 25.37 21.38
CA VAL A 689 -17.69 25.19 22.81
C VAL A 689 -18.91 26.03 23.22
N TYR A 690 -19.42 26.86 22.31
CA TYR A 690 -20.56 27.76 22.52
C TYR A 690 -21.74 27.51 21.54
N ALA A 691 -21.72 26.41 20.79
CA ALA A 691 -22.70 26.05 19.76
C ALA A 691 -24.01 25.47 20.35
N ALA A 692 -24.58 26.14 21.34
CA ALA A 692 -25.84 25.72 21.97
C ALA A 692 -27.03 25.92 21.00
N GLY A 693 -27.81 24.87 20.75
CA GLY A 693 -29.01 24.93 19.91
C GLY A 693 -28.83 24.50 18.45
N ASN A 694 -28.08 23.40 18.22
CA ASN A 694 -27.79 22.77 16.92
C ASN A 694 -28.89 22.97 15.84
N THR A 695 -28.64 23.92 14.94
CA THR A 695 -29.45 24.22 13.74
C THR A 695 -28.59 24.26 12.47
N LEU A 696 -27.28 24.03 12.59
CA LEU A 696 -26.27 24.24 11.53
C LEU A 696 -25.36 23.02 11.29
N GLY A 697 -25.70 21.85 11.84
CA GLY A 697 -24.97 20.59 11.59
C GLY A 697 -23.65 20.42 12.33
N VAL A 698 -23.21 21.42 13.11
CA VAL A 698 -22.02 21.31 13.97
C VAL A 698 -22.36 20.79 15.37
N VAL A 699 -21.43 20.07 15.98
CA VAL A 699 -21.55 19.49 17.33
C VAL A 699 -20.87 20.42 18.34
N ASN A 700 -21.54 20.67 19.46
CA ASN A 700 -20.97 21.45 20.57
C ASN A 700 -20.05 20.58 21.44
N GLY A 701 -18.92 21.15 21.87
CA GLY A 701 -17.85 20.44 22.56
C GLY A 701 -16.97 19.60 21.62
N HIS A 702 -16.93 19.93 20.32
CA HIS A 702 -16.31 19.10 19.28
C HIS A 702 -15.33 19.87 18.40
N ALA A 703 -14.36 19.13 17.84
CA ALA A 703 -13.29 19.64 16.97
C ALA A 703 -13.44 19.10 15.54
N TYR A 704 -13.06 19.93 14.57
CA TYR A 704 -13.14 19.66 13.13
C TYR A 704 -11.85 20.11 12.43
N THR A 705 -11.49 19.46 11.34
CA THR A 705 -10.50 19.97 10.38
C THR A 705 -11.19 20.94 9.42
N ILE A 706 -10.57 22.07 9.08
CA ILE A 706 -11.05 22.92 7.96
C ILE A 706 -10.27 22.52 6.71
N THR A 707 -10.93 21.91 5.73
CA THR A 707 -10.23 21.29 4.58
C THR A 707 -10.33 22.07 3.28
N ALA A 708 -11.35 22.93 3.12
CA ALA A 708 -11.60 23.67 1.88
C ALA A 708 -12.44 24.93 2.10
N TYR A 709 -12.41 25.83 1.12
CA TYR A 709 -13.33 26.96 0.99
C TYR A 709 -13.98 26.96 -0.39
N ASN A 710 -15.31 26.88 -0.42
CA ASN A 710 -16.11 26.92 -1.64
C ASN A 710 -16.51 28.37 -1.95
N ALA A 711 -15.87 28.97 -2.94
CA ALA A 711 -16.12 30.37 -3.33
C ALA A 711 -17.53 30.62 -3.91
N THR A 712 -18.16 29.60 -4.52
CA THR A 712 -19.53 29.70 -5.07
C THR A 712 -20.57 29.82 -3.98
N ASN A 713 -20.46 28.98 -2.94
CA ASN A 713 -21.40 28.92 -1.82
C ASN A 713 -20.99 29.82 -0.64
N GLN A 714 -19.75 30.33 -0.66
CA GLN A 714 -19.10 31.09 0.41
C GLN A 714 -19.02 30.33 1.74
N THR A 715 -18.84 29.00 1.65
CA THR A 715 -18.76 28.09 2.80
C THR A 715 -17.35 27.54 3.01
N PHE A 716 -16.99 27.33 4.26
CA PHE A 716 -15.84 26.54 4.69
C PHE A 716 -16.28 25.11 4.98
N HIS A 717 -15.54 24.14 4.46
CA HIS A 717 -15.83 22.73 4.70
C HIS A 717 -15.16 22.24 5.98
N LEU A 718 -15.95 21.65 6.88
CA LEU A 718 -15.53 21.15 8.18
C LEU A 718 -15.58 19.61 8.21
N ARG A 719 -14.42 18.96 8.07
CA ARG A 719 -14.30 17.51 8.21
C ARG A 719 -14.42 17.13 9.69
N ASN A 720 -15.58 16.56 10.04
CA ASN A 720 -15.79 15.88 11.31
C ASN A 720 -14.88 14.64 11.43
N PRO A 721 -14.08 14.48 12.51
CA PRO A 721 -13.22 13.31 12.73
C PRO A 721 -13.97 11.98 12.93
N TRP A 722 -15.31 12.00 13.03
CA TRP A 722 -16.14 10.79 12.99
C TRP A 722 -16.22 10.14 11.59
N GLY A 723 -15.59 10.74 10.57
CA GLY A 723 -15.64 10.28 9.18
C GLY A 723 -17.04 10.33 8.55
N SER A 724 -17.95 11.07 9.17
CA SER A 724 -19.34 11.29 8.75
C SER A 724 -19.88 12.56 9.40
N THR A 725 -21.01 13.08 8.92
CA THR A 725 -21.62 14.31 9.46
C THR A 725 -20.64 15.50 9.43
N HIS A 726 -20.00 15.70 8.28
CA HIS A 726 -19.26 16.91 7.94
C HIS A 726 -20.23 18.10 7.80
N ALA A 727 -19.73 19.33 7.91
CA ALA A 727 -20.55 20.54 7.84
C ALA A 727 -19.94 21.59 6.89
N ASP A 728 -20.77 22.23 6.08
CA ASP A 728 -20.41 23.40 5.30
C ASP A 728 -21.00 24.64 5.95
N VAL A 729 -20.14 25.57 6.40
CA VAL A 729 -20.57 26.76 7.15
C VAL A 729 -20.09 28.05 6.52
N THR A 730 -20.95 29.07 6.46
CA THR A 730 -20.55 30.40 6.00
C THR A 730 -19.67 31.10 7.04
N TRP A 731 -18.97 32.16 6.62
CA TRP A 731 -18.25 33.04 7.54
C TRP A 731 -19.14 33.58 8.68
N SER A 732 -20.36 34.03 8.37
CA SER A 732 -21.29 34.54 9.38
C SER A 732 -21.75 33.48 10.37
N GLN A 733 -21.85 32.22 9.94
CA GLN A 733 -22.16 31.08 10.81
C GLN A 733 -20.98 30.74 11.73
N LEU A 734 -19.73 30.70 11.23
CA LEU A 734 -18.54 30.52 12.07
C LEU A 734 -18.42 31.58 13.17
N VAL A 735 -18.69 32.84 12.82
CA VAL A 735 -18.73 33.98 13.76
C VAL A 735 -19.85 33.82 14.78
N SER A 736 -21.08 33.46 14.37
CA SER A 736 -22.21 33.27 15.32
C SER A 736 -22.03 32.07 16.23
N LEU A 737 -21.37 31.01 15.75
CA LEU A 737 -21.03 29.80 16.51
C LEU A 737 -19.82 30.01 17.43
N ARG A 738 -19.14 31.16 17.34
CA ARG A 738 -17.91 31.49 18.09
C ARG A 738 -16.84 30.41 17.93
N GLY A 739 -16.64 29.95 16.69
CA GLY A 739 -15.65 28.90 16.38
C GLY A 739 -14.24 29.35 16.76
N ILE A 740 -13.52 28.51 17.50
CA ILE A 740 -12.13 28.74 17.91
C ILE A 740 -11.26 28.08 16.85
N ILE A 741 -10.62 28.90 16.02
CA ILE A 741 -9.83 28.47 14.87
C ILE A 741 -8.36 28.43 15.29
N GLU A 742 -7.73 27.26 15.15
CA GLU A 742 -6.37 27.00 15.60
C GLU A 742 -5.53 26.47 14.44
N TRP A 743 -4.33 27.04 14.27
CA TRP A 743 -3.46 26.70 13.16
C TRP A 743 -1.97 26.69 13.52
N SER A 744 -1.19 25.92 12.76
CA SER A 744 0.27 25.94 12.84
C SER A 744 0.83 27.22 12.25
N ASN A 745 1.81 27.84 12.91
CA ASN A 745 2.63 28.88 12.32
C ASN A 745 3.43 28.33 11.13
N THR A 746 3.87 29.21 10.23
CA THR A 746 4.67 28.87 9.01
C THR A 746 6.05 28.33 9.36
#